data_AF-A0A2V8ZBF7-F1
#
_entry.id   AF-A0A2V8ZBF7-F1
#
_cell.length_a   1.000
_cell.length_b   1.000
_cell.length_c   1.000
_cell.angle_alpha   90.00
_cell.angle_beta   90.00
_cell.angle_gamma   90.00
#
_symmetry.space_group_name_H-M   'P 1'
#
loop_
_entity.id
_entity.type
_entity.pdbx_description
1 polymer ?
#
loop_
_entity_poly.entity_id
_entity_poly.type
_entity_poly.pdbx_seq_one_letter_code
_entity_poly.pdbx_strand_id
1 'polypeptide(L)'
;MLLIPILAASLVLGSCGGGSAPPPPPVSVTIMPASATVSPGTTRQFIATVTGTTNTAVTWQVNGTTGGNTTIGTINTNGLYTAPGTIPNPPTATVTAVSAANAADSGSATVTIAQQVAVTVTPNPVSVAIFTTQQFSATVNGVPSTAVTWEVNGVTGGTQNTGYISSSGLFVAPGGVPTTSSGNGGVTTAPVRVTAVANANSSGSATVAIFPPNQNLQAGSIPFGTSGGNQNDSSTSGNTITCCGGTLGSLVARGGTQYILSNNHVLARTDLAALGESIIQPGLVDARCGQGAFSTVGHLSQFYNLETGSPPKIDAAIAQAVTGAVDSTGNILFLGASTDPNNVPLPGAPHAGSGVTATLNTLVAKSGRSTGLTCSRVLATNTTVSVQYQKGCGTGTIFTEMFANQVEIAGGGFSAPGDSGSIIVTQNTADPVALLYAGSDTDSVGDPVSDVLNFFQSGGNALTFVGGSAHAVIGCSLPVKPASASLTVPTSTPSATALQKAFAARDADAPELLAHPEVQAVGVGGSYDHPGEPAILLFVTKGQPHRNLPTGVDGVTTRIVEGELFAHRGILTAEESAALEQSIPPPQLVYSISDSELARVQAVHSIHAEGWMRQPGVQGFGAGSSVDSPGEAALVIFLIRGAAHPAIPLVIDGVRTRVRESSRFRAGFGDSAQQRGCLVPSAREKQVKRPRR
;
A
#
# COMPACT_ATOMS: atom_id res chain seq x y z
N MET A 1 -8.52 56.98 13.98
CA MET A 1 -8.86 58.34 13.49
C MET A 1 -9.25 59.19 14.69
N LEU A 2 -8.56 60.31 14.83
CA LEU A 2 -8.74 61.36 15.83
C LEU A 2 -10.10 62.05 15.63
N LEU A 3 -10.85 62.39 16.69
CA LEU A 3 -11.64 63.64 16.73
C LEU A 3 -12.24 63.93 18.13
N ILE A 4 -12.11 65.21 18.49
CA ILE A 4 -12.55 65.95 19.69
C ILE A 4 -13.95 66.56 19.41
N PRO A 5 -14.80 66.86 20.42
CA PRO A 5 -15.09 68.27 20.81
C PRO A 5 -15.25 68.45 22.35
N ILE A 6 -14.57 69.38 23.02
CA ILE A 6 -14.92 70.79 23.37
C ILE A 6 -16.28 70.98 24.06
N LEU A 7 -16.27 71.36 25.35
CA LEU A 7 -17.10 72.46 25.90
C LEU A 7 -16.47 73.10 27.16
N ALA A 8 -16.47 74.43 27.18
CA ALA A 8 -15.95 75.38 28.19
C ALA A 8 -16.83 75.37 29.48
N ALA A 9 -16.28 75.36 30.70
CA ALA A 9 -15.64 76.41 31.53
C ALA A 9 -16.59 76.99 32.61
N SER A 10 -16.22 76.87 33.90
CA SER A 10 -16.12 77.96 34.91
C SER A 10 -15.84 77.45 36.36
N LEU A 11 -14.61 77.71 36.81
CA LEU A 11 -14.08 78.14 38.15
C LEU A 11 -15.11 78.75 39.17
N VAL A 12 -15.01 78.76 40.53
CA VAL A 12 -14.20 78.19 41.66
C VAL A 12 -15.05 78.41 42.94
N LEU A 13 -14.93 77.56 43.97
CA LEU A 13 -14.51 77.90 45.36
C LEU A 13 -14.81 76.74 46.33
N GLY A 14 -13.81 76.41 47.15
CA GLY A 14 -13.73 75.17 47.91
C GLY A 14 -14.50 75.15 49.23
N SER A 15 -14.78 73.93 49.67
CA SER A 15 -15.00 73.58 51.07
C SER A 15 -14.55 72.13 51.29
N CYS A 16 -13.75 71.92 52.34
CA CYS A 16 -13.30 70.61 52.80
C CYS A 16 -14.42 69.91 53.59
N GLY A 17 -14.58 68.59 53.38
CA GLY A 17 -15.24 67.72 54.36
C GLY A 17 -16.22 66.72 53.76
N GLY A 18 -15.85 65.44 53.81
CA GLY A 18 -16.75 64.30 53.58
C GLY A 18 -16.30 63.42 52.42
N GLY A 19 -15.40 62.46 52.70
CA GLY A 19 -15.03 61.43 51.74
C GLY A 19 -16.27 60.64 51.30
N SER A 20 -16.76 60.91 50.09
CA SER A 20 -17.66 60.00 49.41
C SER A 20 -16.91 58.68 49.21
N ALA A 21 -17.43 57.61 49.81
CA ALA A 21 -16.90 56.28 49.63
C ALA A 21 -16.72 56.00 48.13
N PRO A 22 -15.62 55.34 47.70
CA PRO A 22 -15.45 54.96 46.30
C PRO A 22 -16.72 54.24 45.82
N PRO A 23 -17.20 54.48 44.58
CA PRO A 23 -18.39 53.82 44.06
C PRO A 23 -18.26 52.31 44.25
N PRO A 24 -19.32 51.61 44.69
CA PRO A 24 -19.25 50.18 44.93
C PRO A 24 -18.74 49.48 43.65
N PRO A 25 -17.81 48.52 43.78
CA PRO A 25 -17.28 47.81 42.62
C PRO A 25 -18.42 47.20 41.80
N PRO A 26 -18.37 47.26 40.45
CA PRO A 26 -19.44 46.70 39.63
C PRO A 26 -19.59 45.20 39.90
N VAL A 27 -20.83 44.76 40.09
CA VAL A 27 -21.12 43.33 40.32
C VAL A 27 -20.85 42.58 39.01
N SER A 28 -20.04 41.55 39.09
CA SER A 28 -19.68 40.71 37.94
C SER A 28 -20.03 39.26 38.21
N VAL A 29 -20.65 38.60 37.23
CA VAL A 29 -21.07 37.20 37.32
C VAL A 29 -20.44 36.40 36.19
N THR A 30 -19.74 35.32 36.54
CA THR A 30 -19.15 34.39 35.57
C THR A 30 -19.64 32.97 35.85
N ILE A 31 -19.83 32.16 34.81
CA ILE A 31 -20.23 30.76 34.94
C ILE A 31 -19.11 29.85 34.41
N MET A 32 -18.78 28.79 35.16
CA MET A 32 -17.86 27.75 34.74
C MET A 32 -18.53 26.36 34.81
N PRO A 33 -18.45 25.54 33.74
CA PRO A 33 -17.89 25.86 32.42
C PRO A 33 -18.78 26.85 31.63
N ALA A 34 -18.18 27.68 30.75
CA ALA A 34 -18.92 28.61 29.89
C ALA A 34 -19.70 27.90 28.76
N SER A 35 -19.35 26.66 28.45
CA SER A 35 -20.12 25.78 27.58
C SER A 35 -20.02 24.31 28.00
N ALA A 36 -21.03 23.51 27.67
CA ALA A 36 -21.02 22.06 27.90
C ALA A 36 -21.88 21.30 26.87
N THR A 37 -21.51 20.06 26.57
CA THR A 37 -22.38 19.11 25.84
C THR A 37 -22.94 18.08 26.82
N VAL A 38 -24.25 17.87 26.81
CA VAL A 38 -24.95 17.00 27.78
C VAL A 38 -25.86 16.03 27.03
N SER A 39 -25.80 14.74 27.38
CA SER A 39 -26.69 13.72 26.81
C SER A 39 -28.13 13.90 27.32
N PRO A 40 -29.16 13.60 26.52
CA PRO A 40 -30.55 13.67 26.97
C PRO A 40 -30.79 12.93 28.30
N GLY A 41 -31.53 13.54 29.22
CA GLY A 41 -31.86 12.99 30.54
C GLY A 41 -30.70 12.96 31.56
N THR A 42 -29.51 13.46 31.21
CA THR A 42 -28.35 13.51 32.13
C THR A 42 -28.12 14.91 32.69
N THR A 43 -27.21 15.04 33.66
CA THR A 43 -26.97 16.30 34.39
C THR A 43 -25.58 16.89 34.19
N ARG A 44 -25.44 18.21 34.29
CA ARG A 44 -24.17 18.94 34.30
C ARG A 44 -24.16 20.03 35.37
N GLN A 45 -23.08 20.08 36.15
CA GLN A 45 -22.88 21.11 37.17
C GLN A 45 -22.33 22.40 36.54
N PHE A 46 -22.93 23.53 36.90
CA PHE A 46 -22.44 24.87 36.65
C PHE A 46 -22.15 25.58 37.97
N ILE A 47 -21.08 26.36 38.00
CA ILE A 47 -20.69 27.16 39.16
C ILE A 47 -20.70 28.62 38.73
N ALA A 48 -21.46 29.44 39.46
CA ALA A 48 -21.45 30.88 39.29
C ALA A 48 -20.49 31.52 40.31
N THR A 49 -19.62 32.41 39.85
CA THR A 49 -18.76 33.26 40.69
C THR A 49 -19.26 34.68 40.58
N VAL A 50 -19.70 35.25 41.71
CA VAL A 50 -20.15 36.64 41.83
C VAL A 50 -19.06 37.44 42.55
N THR A 51 -18.60 38.55 41.96
CA THR A 51 -17.63 39.47 42.56
C THR A 51 -18.21 40.90 42.60
N GLY A 52 -17.58 41.80 43.37
CA GLY A 52 -18.04 43.20 43.51
C GLY A 52 -19.14 43.42 44.54
N THR A 53 -19.59 42.38 45.25
CA THR A 53 -20.63 42.45 46.30
C THR A 53 -20.39 41.40 47.39
N THR A 54 -20.92 41.62 48.60
CA THR A 54 -20.92 40.62 49.68
C THR A 54 -22.06 39.60 49.55
N ASN A 55 -23.12 39.93 48.79
CA ASN A 55 -24.20 39.00 48.48
C ASN A 55 -23.86 38.23 47.20
N THR A 56 -23.39 36.98 47.36
CA THR A 56 -22.96 36.11 46.26
C THR A 56 -24.04 35.14 45.77
N ALA A 57 -25.28 35.26 46.25
CA ALA A 57 -26.38 34.40 45.82
C ALA A 57 -26.80 34.69 44.36
N VAL A 58 -27.25 33.65 43.65
CA VAL A 58 -27.73 33.75 42.26
C VAL A 58 -29.08 33.06 42.07
N THR A 59 -29.86 33.58 41.13
CA THR A 59 -31.05 32.89 40.59
C THR A 59 -30.69 32.23 39.27
N TRP A 60 -30.91 30.93 39.17
CA TRP A 60 -30.61 30.16 37.95
C TRP A 60 -31.81 30.12 36.99
N GLN A 61 -31.55 30.33 35.71
CA GLN A 61 -32.52 30.27 34.62
C GLN A 61 -32.02 29.38 33.48
N VAL A 62 -32.94 28.77 32.73
CA VAL A 62 -32.68 28.11 31.44
C VAL A 62 -33.52 28.79 30.37
N ASN A 63 -32.89 29.33 29.32
CA ASN A 63 -33.52 30.18 28.28
C ASN A 63 -34.46 31.24 28.88
N GLY A 64 -34.01 31.95 29.91
CA GLY A 64 -34.78 33.01 30.58
C GLY A 64 -35.91 32.53 31.51
N THR A 65 -36.16 31.22 31.63
CA THR A 65 -37.14 30.67 32.58
C THR A 65 -36.45 30.25 33.88
N THR A 66 -36.83 30.83 35.02
CA THR A 66 -36.31 30.45 36.35
C THR A 66 -36.51 28.96 36.60
N GLY A 67 -35.42 28.25 36.90
CA GLY A 67 -35.43 26.79 37.09
C GLY A 67 -35.58 25.95 35.81
N GLY A 68 -35.87 26.56 34.66
CA GLY A 68 -36.09 25.88 33.38
C GLY A 68 -37.41 25.11 33.29
N ASN A 69 -37.53 24.21 32.30
CA ASN A 69 -38.71 23.35 32.10
C ASN A 69 -38.31 22.01 31.46
N THR A 70 -39.27 21.09 31.31
CA THR A 70 -38.99 19.73 30.83
C THR A 70 -38.64 19.61 29.34
N THR A 71 -38.86 20.65 28.52
CA THR A 71 -38.58 20.61 27.07
C THR A 71 -37.20 21.14 26.70
N ILE A 72 -36.64 22.06 27.49
CA ILE A 72 -35.30 22.64 27.29
C ILE A 72 -34.29 22.29 28.39
N GLY A 73 -34.76 21.63 29.46
CA GLY A 73 -33.97 21.25 30.62
C GLY A 73 -34.24 22.13 31.85
N THR A 74 -33.98 21.56 33.03
CA THR A 74 -34.18 22.22 34.33
C THR A 74 -32.85 22.49 35.01
N ILE A 75 -32.79 23.47 35.91
CA ILE A 75 -31.59 23.74 36.72
C ILE A 75 -32.00 24.01 38.17
N ASN A 76 -31.32 23.39 39.13
CA ASN A 76 -31.61 23.59 40.55
C ASN A 76 -30.85 24.80 41.15
N THR A 77 -31.16 25.15 42.39
CA THR A 77 -30.54 26.28 43.11
C THR A 77 -29.03 26.14 43.29
N ASN A 78 -28.50 24.92 43.23
CA ASN A 78 -27.07 24.65 43.34
C ASN A 78 -26.36 24.69 41.98
N GLY A 79 -27.05 25.00 40.88
CA GLY A 79 -26.48 25.07 39.53
C GLY A 79 -26.34 23.72 38.82
N LEU A 80 -27.02 22.66 39.28
CA LEU A 80 -27.06 21.38 38.58
C LEU A 80 -28.15 21.42 37.50
N TYR A 81 -27.72 21.51 36.25
CA TYR A 81 -28.60 21.44 35.08
C TYR A 81 -28.94 19.98 34.76
N THR A 82 -30.19 19.70 34.37
CA THR A 82 -30.69 18.41 33.89
C THR A 82 -31.24 18.59 32.48
N ALA A 83 -30.65 17.91 31.51
CA ALA A 83 -31.09 17.95 30.11
C ALA A 83 -32.47 17.27 29.93
N PRO A 84 -33.29 17.72 28.96
CA PRO A 84 -34.55 17.06 28.63
C PRO A 84 -34.31 15.64 28.11
N GLY A 85 -35.32 14.76 28.22
CA GLY A 85 -35.23 13.37 27.77
C GLY A 85 -35.19 13.20 26.23
N THR A 86 -35.55 14.24 25.49
CA THR A 86 -35.50 14.31 24.03
C THR A 86 -34.67 15.52 23.60
N ILE A 87 -33.93 15.40 22.50
CA ILE A 87 -33.16 16.53 21.95
C ILE A 87 -34.13 17.63 21.45
N PRO A 88 -34.03 18.87 21.96
CA PRO A 88 -34.89 19.97 21.54
C PRO A 88 -34.50 20.52 20.15
N ASN A 89 -35.38 21.32 19.54
CA ASN A 89 -35.08 22.08 18.33
C ASN A 89 -35.26 23.59 18.60
N PRO A 90 -34.18 24.39 18.67
CA PRO A 90 -32.77 24.03 18.44
C PRO A 90 -32.17 23.15 19.57
N PRO A 91 -31.09 22.37 19.30
CA PRO A 91 -30.49 21.43 20.25
C PRO A 91 -29.59 22.11 21.30
N THR A 92 -29.96 23.32 21.71
CA THR A 92 -29.18 24.17 22.61
C THR A 92 -30.06 24.79 23.69
N ALA A 93 -29.46 25.00 24.86
CA ALA A 93 -30.06 25.72 25.98
C ALA A 93 -29.02 26.70 26.57
N THR A 94 -29.49 27.85 27.04
CA THR A 94 -28.67 28.87 27.70
C THR A 94 -28.95 28.83 29.19
N VAL A 95 -27.93 28.49 29.99
CA VAL A 95 -27.99 28.55 31.44
C VAL A 95 -27.53 29.95 31.88
N THR A 96 -28.37 30.66 32.62
CA THR A 96 -28.09 32.02 33.10
C THR A 96 -28.12 32.07 34.62
N ALA A 97 -27.10 32.67 35.23
CA ALA A 97 -27.04 32.97 36.66
C ALA A 97 -27.24 34.48 36.82
N VAL A 98 -28.35 34.89 37.41
CA VAL A 98 -28.70 36.29 37.68
C VAL A 98 -28.31 36.62 39.12
N SER A 99 -27.58 37.71 39.34
CA SER A 99 -27.14 38.11 40.69
C SER A 99 -28.32 38.49 41.58
N ALA A 100 -28.35 38.00 42.81
CA ALA A 100 -29.33 38.42 43.82
C ALA A 100 -29.00 39.81 44.39
N ALA A 101 -27.76 40.30 44.22
CA ALA A 101 -27.37 41.65 44.63
C ALA A 101 -27.84 42.73 43.64
N ASN A 102 -27.90 42.39 42.35
CA ASN A 102 -28.42 43.25 41.28
C ASN A 102 -28.97 42.39 40.14
N ALA A 103 -30.28 42.44 39.92
CA ALA A 103 -30.96 41.65 38.90
C ALA A 103 -30.57 42.03 37.45
N ALA A 104 -29.90 43.17 37.24
CA ALA A 104 -29.37 43.56 35.94
C ALA A 104 -28.07 42.83 35.56
N ASP A 105 -27.36 42.24 36.54
CA ASP A 105 -26.06 41.60 36.33
C ASP A 105 -26.21 40.08 36.25
N SER A 106 -25.69 39.47 35.18
CA SER A 106 -25.79 38.03 34.95
C SER A 106 -24.60 37.46 34.20
N GLY A 107 -24.35 36.17 34.41
CA GLY A 107 -23.43 35.35 33.62
C GLY A 107 -24.23 34.30 32.85
N SER A 108 -23.76 33.89 31.68
CA SER A 108 -24.43 32.86 30.87
C SER A 108 -23.45 31.78 30.40
N ALA A 109 -23.96 30.55 30.26
CA ALA A 109 -23.27 29.41 29.69
C ALA A 109 -24.14 28.71 28.64
N THR A 110 -23.53 28.17 27.59
CA THR A 110 -24.24 27.48 26.51
C THR A 110 -24.19 25.96 26.71
N VAL A 111 -25.35 25.30 26.71
CA VAL A 111 -25.49 23.85 26.75
C VAL A 111 -25.90 23.35 25.38
N THR A 112 -25.13 22.45 24.79
CA THR A 112 -25.52 21.67 23.61
C THR A 112 -26.07 20.33 24.08
N ILE A 113 -27.30 19.98 23.68
CA ILE A 113 -27.94 18.71 24.06
C ILE A 113 -27.75 17.74 22.90
N ALA A 114 -26.84 16.79 23.07
CA ALA A 114 -26.49 15.83 22.02
C ALA A 114 -26.16 14.47 22.63
N GLN A 115 -26.54 13.40 21.94
CA GLN A 115 -26.21 12.04 22.35
C GLN A 115 -24.70 11.82 22.27
N GLN A 116 -24.07 11.48 23.39
CA GLN A 116 -22.66 11.10 23.40
C GLN A 116 -22.53 9.59 23.23
N VAL A 117 -22.16 9.16 22.03
CA VAL A 117 -21.91 7.75 21.71
C VAL A 117 -20.41 7.49 21.80
N ALA A 118 -20.02 6.54 22.65
CA ALA A 118 -18.64 6.10 22.75
C ALA A 118 -18.54 4.66 22.26
N VAL A 119 -17.63 4.41 21.32
CA VAL A 119 -17.39 3.07 20.75
C VAL A 119 -15.95 2.67 21.02
N THR A 120 -15.75 1.49 21.61
CA THR A 120 -14.41 0.92 21.84
C THR A 120 -14.30 -0.43 21.17
N VAL A 121 -13.15 -0.74 20.56
CA VAL A 121 -12.85 -2.04 19.94
C VAL A 121 -11.74 -2.73 20.73
N THR A 122 -11.89 -4.01 21.02
CA THR A 122 -10.91 -4.85 21.73
C THR A 122 -10.73 -6.18 21.00
N PRO A 123 -9.51 -6.73 20.88
CA PRO A 123 -8.22 -6.19 21.38
C PRO A 123 -7.71 -4.98 20.57
N ASN A 124 -6.87 -4.13 21.18
CA ASN A 124 -6.16 -3.03 20.51
C ASN A 124 -4.91 -2.60 21.31
N PRO A 125 -3.68 -2.63 20.75
CA PRO A 125 -3.32 -3.15 19.42
C PRO A 125 -3.26 -4.69 19.40
N VAL A 126 -3.17 -5.28 18.20
CA VAL A 126 -2.99 -6.74 18.03
C VAL A 126 -2.10 -7.06 16.82
N SER A 127 -1.38 -8.19 16.89
CA SER A 127 -0.62 -8.75 15.76
C SER A 127 -1.26 -10.04 15.27
N VAL A 128 -1.44 -10.18 13.96
CA VAL A 128 -2.14 -11.32 13.33
C VAL A 128 -1.29 -11.85 12.19
N ALA A 129 -1.08 -13.17 12.13
CA ALA A 129 -0.35 -13.79 11.03
C ALA A 129 -1.23 -13.84 9.77
N ILE A 130 -0.62 -13.77 8.57
CA ILE A 130 -1.33 -13.99 7.30
C ILE A 130 -2.18 -15.27 7.33
N PHE A 131 -3.32 -15.27 6.64
CA PHE A 131 -4.35 -16.33 6.63
C PHE A 131 -5.02 -16.67 7.97
N THR A 132 -4.55 -16.16 9.11
CA THR A 132 -5.16 -16.47 10.42
C THR A 132 -6.28 -15.50 10.79
N THR A 133 -7.03 -15.83 11.84
CA THR A 133 -8.21 -15.06 12.26
C THR A 133 -8.01 -14.39 13.62
N GLN A 134 -8.66 -13.23 13.82
CA GLN A 134 -8.77 -12.55 15.11
C GLN A 134 -10.21 -12.10 15.38
N GLN A 135 -10.77 -12.49 16.53
CA GLN A 135 -12.07 -12.00 16.97
C GLN A 135 -11.93 -10.61 17.61
N PHE A 136 -12.70 -9.64 17.12
CA PHE A 136 -12.87 -8.33 17.73
C PHE A 136 -14.25 -8.20 18.38
N SER A 137 -14.31 -7.45 19.46
CA SER A 137 -15.55 -7.07 20.13
C SER A 137 -15.66 -5.54 20.15
N ALA A 138 -16.85 -5.03 19.88
CA ALA A 138 -17.17 -3.62 20.01
C ALA A 138 -18.09 -3.40 21.22
N THR A 139 -17.78 -2.38 22.02
CA THR A 139 -18.67 -1.90 23.08
C THR A 139 -19.17 -0.52 22.68
N VAL A 140 -20.49 -0.36 22.59
CA VAL A 140 -21.16 0.91 22.29
C VAL A 140 -21.87 1.39 23.55
N ASN A 141 -21.47 2.56 24.04
CA ASN A 141 -22.04 3.20 25.22
C ASN A 141 -22.80 4.48 24.84
N GLY A 142 -23.80 4.82 25.65
CA GLY A 142 -24.56 6.06 25.50
C GLY A 142 -25.69 5.99 24.48
N VAL A 143 -26.08 4.82 23.97
CA VAL A 143 -27.27 4.62 23.13
C VAL A 143 -27.94 3.27 23.42
N PRO A 144 -29.25 3.11 23.15
CA PRO A 144 -29.95 1.83 23.33
C PRO A 144 -29.53 0.73 22.35
N SER A 145 -29.14 1.11 21.12
CA SER A 145 -28.64 0.16 20.12
C SER A 145 -27.14 0.00 20.24
N THR A 146 -26.67 -1.25 20.33
CA THR A 146 -25.25 -1.60 20.38
C THR A 146 -24.74 -2.18 19.06
N ALA A 147 -25.56 -2.16 18.00
CA ALA A 147 -25.17 -2.67 16.69
C ALA A 147 -24.05 -1.82 16.08
N VAL A 148 -23.13 -2.49 15.38
CA VAL A 148 -22.03 -1.85 14.66
C VAL A 148 -21.91 -2.43 13.26
N THR A 149 -21.46 -1.59 12.32
CA THR A 149 -20.95 -2.03 11.03
C THR A 149 -19.43 -2.14 11.11
N TRP A 150 -18.89 -3.27 10.68
CA TRP A 150 -17.45 -3.49 10.67
C TRP A 150 -16.82 -3.09 9.35
N GLU A 151 -15.72 -2.35 9.43
CA GLU A 151 -14.92 -1.91 8.30
C GLU A 151 -13.46 -2.27 8.51
N VAL A 152 -12.76 -2.56 7.41
CA VAL A 152 -11.30 -2.68 7.37
C VAL A 152 -10.77 -1.60 6.45
N ASN A 153 -9.92 -0.71 6.96
CA ASN A 153 -9.38 0.45 6.24
C ASN A 153 -10.48 1.30 5.56
N GLY A 154 -11.62 1.48 6.22
CA GLY A 154 -12.75 2.28 5.71
C GLY A 154 -13.63 1.56 4.69
N VAL A 155 -13.38 0.28 4.40
CA VAL A 155 -14.22 -0.53 3.52
C VAL A 155 -15.05 -1.50 4.36
N THR A 156 -16.38 -1.40 4.28
CA THR A 156 -17.31 -2.33 4.94
C THR A 156 -16.97 -3.78 4.57
N GLY A 157 -16.75 -4.62 5.59
CA GLY A 157 -16.35 -6.02 5.42
C GLY A 157 -14.93 -6.26 4.91
N GLY A 158 -14.20 -5.24 4.43
CA GLY A 158 -12.79 -5.31 4.03
C GLY A 158 -12.51 -5.73 2.57
N THR A 159 -11.25 -6.04 2.26
CA THR A 159 -10.73 -6.32 0.90
C THR A 159 -9.72 -7.47 0.90
N GLN A 160 -9.41 -8.03 -0.28
CA GLN A 160 -8.44 -9.13 -0.39
C GLN A 160 -7.06 -8.72 0.10
N ASN A 161 -6.70 -7.46 -0.11
CA ASN A 161 -5.37 -6.94 0.20
C ASN A 161 -5.22 -6.55 1.67
N THR A 162 -6.33 -6.26 2.38
CA THR A 162 -6.31 -5.77 3.77
C THR A 162 -6.94 -6.74 4.76
N GLY A 163 -7.54 -7.83 4.27
CA GLY A 163 -8.30 -8.80 5.06
C GLY A 163 -9.80 -8.49 5.09
N TYR A 164 -10.57 -9.49 5.53
CA TYR A 164 -12.02 -9.41 5.65
C TYR A 164 -12.46 -9.42 7.10
N ILE A 165 -13.62 -8.84 7.39
CA ILE A 165 -14.23 -8.90 8.72
C ILE A 165 -15.72 -9.22 8.61
N SER A 166 -16.18 -10.16 9.42
CA SER A 166 -17.60 -10.52 9.49
C SER A 166 -18.43 -9.47 10.25
N SER A 167 -19.75 -9.56 10.14
CA SER A 167 -20.68 -8.78 10.98
C SER A 167 -20.54 -9.09 12.48
N SER A 168 -20.02 -10.27 12.83
CA SER A 168 -19.72 -10.65 14.21
C SER A 168 -18.35 -10.16 14.70
N GLY A 169 -17.57 -9.45 13.89
CA GLY A 169 -16.23 -8.96 14.25
C GLY A 169 -15.10 -9.98 14.10
N LEU A 170 -15.33 -11.11 13.43
CA LEU A 170 -14.27 -12.08 13.12
C LEU A 170 -13.48 -11.57 11.92
N PHE A 171 -12.26 -11.09 12.17
CA PHE A 171 -11.31 -10.67 11.15
C PHE A 171 -10.51 -11.87 10.62
N VAL A 172 -10.28 -11.92 9.31
CA VAL A 172 -9.43 -12.89 8.61
C VAL A 172 -8.34 -12.12 7.88
N ALA A 173 -7.09 -12.38 8.23
CA ALA A 173 -5.94 -11.74 7.60
C ALA A 173 -5.81 -12.15 6.12
N PRO A 174 -5.32 -11.24 5.25
CA PRO A 174 -5.05 -11.54 3.85
C PRO A 174 -3.89 -12.53 3.72
N GLY A 175 -3.68 -13.05 2.50
CA GLY A 175 -2.58 -13.98 2.21
C GLY A 175 -1.20 -13.33 2.20
N GLY A 176 -1.15 -12.02 1.93
CA GLY A 176 0.09 -11.24 1.90
C GLY A 176 0.03 -10.04 2.84
N VAL A 177 1.18 -9.66 3.40
CA VAL A 177 1.29 -8.45 4.24
C VAL A 177 1.02 -7.22 3.36
N PRO A 178 0.02 -6.39 3.70
CA PRO A 178 -0.26 -5.18 2.94
C PRO A 178 0.94 -4.24 2.97
N THR A 179 1.25 -3.64 1.84
CA THR A 179 2.35 -2.67 1.70
C THR A 179 1.84 -1.31 1.24
N THR A 180 2.58 -0.27 1.60
CA THR A 180 2.38 1.10 1.10
C THR A 180 3.69 1.60 0.51
N SER A 181 3.59 2.32 -0.60
CA SER A 181 4.73 3.01 -1.19
C SER A 181 4.79 4.48 -0.74
N SER A 182 6.00 4.98 -0.52
CA SER A 182 6.28 6.41 -0.34
C SER A 182 6.35 7.20 -1.66
N GLY A 183 6.18 6.55 -2.80
CA GLY A 183 6.33 7.12 -4.15
C GLY A 183 7.79 7.30 -4.60
N ASN A 184 8.76 7.10 -3.71
CA ASN A 184 10.20 7.27 -3.97
C ASN A 184 10.98 5.93 -3.88
N GLY A 185 10.28 4.80 -3.93
CA GLY A 185 10.87 3.45 -3.90
C GLY A 185 11.02 2.84 -2.51
N GLY A 186 10.55 3.53 -1.47
CA GLY A 186 10.37 2.92 -0.15
C GLY A 186 9.01 2.21 -0.09
N VAL A 187 9.03 0.88 -0.04
CA VAL A 187 7.84 0.05 0.21
C VAL A 187 7.91 -0.43 1.64
N THR A 188 6.94 -0.02 2.47
CA THR A 188 6.86 -0.41 3.89
C THR A 188 5.60 -1.22 4.16
N THR A 189 5.60 -2.01 5.22
CA THR A 189 4.38 -2.67 5.69
C THR A 189 3.35 -1.63 6.13
N ALA A 190 2.11 -1.84 5.75
CA ALA A 190 1.00 -0.94 6.05
C ALA A 190 0.17 -1.52 7.19
N PRO A 191 -0.04 -0.79 8.31
CA PRO A 191 -0.93 -1.26 9.36
C PRO A 191 -2.37 -1.33 8.83
N VAL A 192 -3.10 -2.33 9.32
CA VAL A 192 -4.53 -2.48 9.02
C VAL A 192 -5.34 -1.91 10.16
N ARG A 193 -6.40 -1.16 9.86
CA ARG A 193 -7.32 -0.58 10.84
C ARG A 193 -8.67 -1.27 10.74
N VAL A 194 -9.06 -1.95 11.81
CA VAL A 194 -10.40 -2.51 11.98
C VAL A 194 -11.25 -1.49 12.72
N THR A 195 -12.42 -1.15 12.19
CA THR A 195 -13.29 -0.09 12.71
C THR A 195 -14.70 -0.63 12.94
N ALA A 196 -15.24 -0.39 14.13
CA ALA A 196 -16.65 -0.60 14.44
C ALA A 196 -17.37 0.75 14.36
N VAL A 197 -18.32 0.88 13.43
CA VAL A 197 -19.10 2.08 13.19
C VAL A 197 -20.50 1.89 13.76
N ALA A 198 -20.85 2.60 14.83
CA ALA A 198 -22.18 2.55 15.42
C ALA A 198 -23.17 3.48 14.69
N ASN A 199 -22.67 4.63 14.20
CA ASN A 199 -23.39 5.55 13.31
C ASN A 199 -22.39 6.44 12.56
N ALA A 200 -22.87 7.30 11.65
CA ALA A 200 -22.04 8.16 10.81
C ALA A 200 -21.02 9.04 11.58
N ASN A 201 -21.29 9.34 12.85
CA ASN A 201 -20.48 10.25 13.67
C ASN A 201 -19.80 9.53 14.84
N SER A 202 -19.86 8.19 14.95
CA SER A 202 -19.37 7.47 16.13
C SER A 202 -18.81 6.11 15.77
N SER A 203 -17.50 5.96 15.94
CA SER A 203 -16.77 4.74 15.69
C SER A 203 -15.65 4.51 16.70
N GLY A 204 -15.25 3.25 16.85
CA GLY A 204 -14.07 2.82 17.59
C GLY A 204 -13.19 1.99 16.67
N SER A 205 -11.88 1.94 16.91
CA SER A 205 -10.97 1.20 16.04
C SER A 205 -9.86 0.51 16.78
N ALA A 206 -9.37 -0.57 16.18
CA ALA A 206 -8.15 -1.26 16.55
C ALA A 206 -7.13 -1.23 15.41
N THR A 207 -5.85 -1.11 15.78
CA THR A 207 -4.73 -1.27 14.85
C THR A 207 -4.27 -2.72 14.85
N VAL A 208 -4.15 -3.29 13.66
CA VAL A 208 -3.73 -4.67 13.38
C VAL A 208 -2.40 -4.66 12.64
N ALA A 209 -1.38 -5.23 13.25
CA ALA A 209 -0.10 -5.49 12.60
C ALA A 209 -0.12 -6.88 11.96
N ILE A 210 -0.11 -6.93 10.63
CA ILE A 210 -0.09 -8.19 9.89
C ILE A 210 1.36 -8.59 9.65
N PHE A 211 1.71 -9.84 9.96
CA PHE A 211 3.07 -10.35 9.79
C PHE A 211 3.10 -11.71 9.09
N PRO A 212 4.17 -12.02 8.34
CA PRO A 212 4.34 -13.33 7.71
C PRO A 212 5.13 -14.27 8.64
N PRO A 213 4.66 -15.51 8.90
CA PRO A 213 5.44 -16.51 9.61
C PRO A 213 6.77 -16.89 8.94
N ASN A 214 6.98 -16.50 7.69
CA ASN A 214 8.20 -16.68 6.91
C ASN A 214 9.46 -16.12 7.61
N GLN A 215 9.31 -15.15 8.51
CA GLN A 215 10.41 -14.54 9.27
C GLN A 215 10.87 -15.38 10.46
N ASN A 216 10.03 -16.33 10.90
CA ASN A 216 10.31 -17.12 12.10
C ASN A 216 11.41 -18.15 11.85
N LEU A 217 12.17 -18.47 12.89
CA LEU A 217 12.98 -19.68 12.92
C LEU A 217 12.07 -20.89 12.71
N GLN A 218 12.40 -21.72 11.72
CA GLN A 218 11.65 -22.93 11.42
C GLN A 218 12.19 -24.10 12.24
N ALA A 219 11.31 -25.03 12.61
CA ALA A 219 11.69 -26.24 13.34
C ALA A 219 12.01 -27.37 12.36
N GLY A 220 13.08 -28.13 12.64
CA GLY A 220 13.48 -29.28 11.81
C GLY A 220 14.03 -28.86 10.45
N SER A 221 13.71 -29.64 9.42
CA SER A 221 14.06 -29.34 8.03
C SER A 221 13.24 -28.15 7.54
N ILE A 222 13.91 -27.07 7.14
CA ILE A 222 13.24 -25.81 6.81
C ILE A 222 12.48 -25.92 5.47
N PRO A 223 11.23 -25.47 5.38
CA PRO A 223 10.61 -25.19 4.08
C PRO A 223 11.27 -23.95 3.44
N PHE A 224 11.07 -23.80 2.13
CA PHE A 224 11.47 -22.62 1.36
C PHE A 224 10.41 -21.51 1.45
N GLY A 225 10.70 -20.35 0.88
CA GLY A 225 9.92 -19.12 1.08
C GLY A 225 10.17 -18.45 2.43
N THR A 226 11.07 -18.99 3.25
CA THR A 226 11.44 -18.44 4.56
C THR A 226 12.53 -17.38 4.44
N SER A 227 12.66 -16.56 5.49
CA SER A 227 13.82 -15.71 5.70
C SER A 227 15.12 -16.50 5.65
N GLY A 228 16.12 -15.95 4.97
CA GLY A 228 17.48 -16.45 5.02
C GLY A 228 18.47 -15.53 4.33
N GLY A 229 19.73 -15.91 4.37
CA GLY A 229 20.78 -15.14 3.73
C GLY A 229 22.15 -15.52 4.24
N ASN A 230 23.17 -14.84 3.71
CA ASN A 230 24.54 -15.06 4.15
C ASN A 230 24.76 -14.55 5.59
N GLN A 231 25.41 -15.37 6.42
CA GLN A 231 25.70 -15.04 7.82
C GLN A 231 26.60 -13.81 8.02
N ASN A 232 27.29 -13.38 6.96
CA ASN A 232 28.19 -12.23 6.98
C ASN A 232 27.59 -10.98 6.32
N ASP A 233 26.32 -11.01 5.91
CA ASP A 233 25.68 -9.87 5.21
C ASP A 233 25.21 -8.77 6.17
N SER A 234 26.18 -8.15 6.83
CA SER A 234 25.98 -7.01 7.71
C SER A 234 27.06 -5.96 7.49
N SER A 235 26.75 -4.75 7.95
CA SER A 235 27.72 -3.66 8.05
C SER A 235 27.61 -2.99 9.41
N THR A 236 28.71 -2.41 9.87
CA THR A 236 28.76 -1.68 11.14
C THR A 236 29.16 -0.24 10.86
N SER A 237 28.32 0.70 11.27
CA SER A 237 28.61 2.14 11.21
C SER A 237 28.41 2.76 12.59
N GLY A 238 29.50 3.26 13.18
CA GLY A 238 29.51 3.68 14.58
C GLY A 238 29.08 2.53 15.51
N ASN A 239 28.03 2.77 16.30
CA ASN A 239 27.47 1.79 17.24
C ASN A 239 26.25 1.03 16.69
N THR A 240 25.96 1.16 15.39
CA THR A 240 24.80 0.53 14.75
C THR A 240 25.25 -0.57 13.81
N ILE A 241 24.69 -1.77 13.98
CA ILE A 241 24.81 -2.85 13.00
C ILE A 241 23.57 -2.82 12.10
N THR A 242 23.81 -2.86 10.80
CA THR A 242 22.79 -3.01 9.76
C THR A 242 22.88 -4.42 9.19
N CYS A 243 21.77 -5.14 9.16
CA CYS A 243 21.72 -6.53 8.72
C CYS A 243 20.76 -6.74 7.57
N CYS A 244 21.20 -7.57 6.62
CA CYS A 244 20.49 -7.87 5.40
C CYS A 244 20.13 -9.35 5.36
N GLY A 245 19.43 -9.71 4.29
CA GLY A 245 18.84 -11.02 4.08
C GLY A 245 17.77 -10.93 3.01
N GLY A 246 17.14 -12.05 2.74
CA GLY A 246 16.07 -12.15 1.78
C GLY A 246 15.30 -13.43 2.01
N THR A 247 14.93 -14.07 0.92
CA THR A 247 14.17 -15.31 0.91
C THR A 247 15.04 -16.45 0.40
N LEU A 248 14.99 -17.60 1.08
CA LEU A 248 15.49 -18.87 0.54
C LEU A 248 14.42 -19.39 -0.43
N GLY A 249 14.67 -19.26 -1.73
CA GLY A 249 13.63 -19.29 -2.76
C GLY A 249 13.05 -20.66 -3.06
N SER A 250 13.92 -21.55 -3.49
CA SER A 250 13.54 -22.90 -3.92
C SER A 250 14.70 -23.85 -3.75
N LEU A 251 14.38 -25.15 -3.71
CA LEU A 251 15.37 -26.20 -3.85
C LEU A 251 15.60 -26.50 -5.34
N VAL A 252 16.87 -26.66 -5.70
CA VAL A 252 17.31 -27.11 -7.02
C VAL A 252 18.32 -28.23 -6.87
N ALA A 253 18.43 -29.10 -7.88
CA ALA A 253 19.37 -30.20 -7.88
C ALA A 253 20.19 -30.27 -9.16
N ARG A 254 21.48 -30.62 -9.00
CA ARG A 254 22.44 -30.86 -10.10
C ARG A 254 23.33 -32.02 -9.73
N GLY A 255 23.35 -33.06 -10.56
CA GLY A 255 24.16 -34.27 -10.33
C GLY A 255 23.84 -34.98 -9.01
N GLY A 256 22.58 -34.96 -8.56
CA GLY A 256 22.13 -35.54 -7.29
C GLY A 256 22.38 -34.67 -6.05
N THR A 257 23.17 -33.59 -6.17
CA THR A 257 23.40 -32.64 -5.07
C THR A 257 22.30 -31.59 -5.04
N GLN A 258 21.75 -31.33 -3.86
CA GLN A 258 20.73 -30.32 -3.63
C GLN A 258 21.36 -28.97 -3.23
N TYR A 259 20.81 -27.90 -3.78
CA TYR A 259 21.20 -26.53 -3.51
C TYR A 259 19.98 -25.65 -3.22
N ILE A 260 20.15 -24.72 -2.30
CA ILE A 260 19.25 -23.60 -2.07
C ILE A 260 19.48 -22.56 -3.16
N LEU A 261 18.45 -22.22 -3.92
CA LEU A 261 18.44 -21.11 -4.89
C LEU A 261 17.91 -19.84 -4.24
N SER A 262 18.61 -18.73 -4.45
CA SER A 262 18.17 -17.36 -4.12
C SER A 262 18.98 -16.35 -4.94
N ASN A 263 18.90 -15.05 -4.65
CA ASN A 263 19.64 -14.03 -5.38
C ASN A 263 21.11 -13.96 -4.96
N ASN A 264 21.96 -13.41 -5.84
CA ASN A 264 23.33 -13.03 -5.49
C ASN A 264 23.31 -12.05 -4.32
N HIS A 265 22.49 -11.00 -4.39
CA HIS A 265 22.49 -10.01 -3.31
C HIS A 265 21.92 -10.54 -1.98
N VAL A 266 21.42 -11.78 -1.93
CA VAL A 266 20.95 -12.45 -0.70
C VAL A 266 21.97 -13.46 -0.17
N LEU A 267 22.59 -14.28 -1.04
CA LEU A 267 23.53 -15.34 -0.62
C LEU A 267 25.00 -14.96 -0.81
N ALA A 268 25.30 -14.10 -1.78
CA ALA A 268 26.64 -13.72 -2.19
C ALA A 268 27.01 -12.26 -1.82
N ARG A 269 26.20 -11.60 -0.99
CA ARG A 269 26.50 -10.27 -0.41
C ARG A 269 26.79 -9.21 -1.48
N THR A 270 26.07 -9.27 -2.61
CA THR A 270 26.28 -8.38 -3.76
C THR A 270 27.72 -8.49 -4.28
N ASP A 271 28.13 -9.71 -4.62
CA ASP A 271 29.48 -10.14 -5.04
C ASP A 271 30.61 -10.08 -3.99
N LEU A 272 30.31 -9.81 -2.72
CA LEU A 272 31.32 -9.69 -1.67
C LEU A 272 31.63 -11.01 -0.94
N ALA A 273 30.82 -12.05 -1.14
CA ALA A 273 30.99 -13.32 -0.44
C ALA A 273 32.07 -14.21 -1.06
N ALA A 274 32.77 -14.95 -0.21
CA ALA A 274 33.57 -16.09 -0.61
C ALA A 274 32.71 -17.36 -0.71
N LEU A 275 33.07 -18.27 -1.62
CA LEU A 275 32.48 -19.61 -1.66
C LEU A 275 32.75 -20.35 -0.34
N GLY A 276 31.78 -21.14 0.12
CA GLY A 276 31.79 -21.86 1.39
C GLY A 276 31.18 -21.08 2.56
N GLU A 277 30.92 -19.77 2.42
CA GLU A 277 30.26 -18.99 3.46
C GLU A 277 28.89 -19.58 3.85
N SER A 278 28.59 -19.54 5.15
CA SER A 278 27.36 -20.09 5.73
C SER A 278 26.13 -19.29 5.31
N ILE A 279 25.10 -20.02 4.89
CA ILE A 279 23.75 -19.51 4.69
C ILE A 279 22.89 -19.94 5.88
N ILE A 280 22.18 -18.99 6.49
CA ILE A 280 21.44 -19.20 7.74
C ILE A 280 19.92 -18.98 7.57
N GLN A 281 19.16 -19.67 8.42
CA GLN A 281 17.71 -19.52 8.60
C GLN A 281 17.39 -19.31 10.09
N PRO A 282 16.66 -18.25 10.47
CA PRO A 282 16.29 -17.12 9.60
C PRO A 282 17.53 -16.27 9.25
N GLY A 283 17.40 -15.36 8.29
CA GLY A 283 18.49 -14.46 7.89
C GLY A 283 18.83 -13.46 9.01
N LEU A 284 19.98 -12.77 8.89
CA LEU A 284 20.46 -11.84 9.94
C LEU A 284 19.42 -10.76 10.29
N VAL A 285 18.67 -10.29 9.29
CA VAL A 285 17.59 -9.30 9.43
C VAL A 285 16.44 -9.75 10.36
N ASP A 286 16.29 -11.06 10.61
CA ASP A 286 15.29 -11.62 11.53
C ASP A 286 15.95 -12.32 12.73
N ALA A 287 17.22 -12.67 12.63
CA ALA A 287 18.03 -13.26 13.71
C ALA A 287 18.71 -12.21 14.59
N ARG A 288 18.17 -10.99 14.67
CA ARG A 288 18.74 -9.86 15.45
C ARG A 288 20.24 -9.68 15.19
N CYS A 289 20.63 -9.61 13.92
CA CYS A 289 22.03 -9.47 13.53
C CYS A 289 22.96 -10.58 14.06
N GLY A 290 22.46 -11.81 14.18
CA GLY A 290 23.21 -12.95 14.69
C GLY A 290 23.23 -13.07 16.22
N GLN A 291 22.51 -12.19 16.94
CA GLN A 291 22.30 -12.34 18.39
C GLN A 291 21.12 -13.25 18.75
N GLY A 292 20.20 -13.46 17.81
CA GLY A 292 19.09 -14.39 17.92
C GLY A 292 19.47 -15.82 17.55
N ALA A 293 18.53 -16.75 17.72
CA ALA A 293 18.71 -18.13 17.27
C ALA A 293 18.60 -18.23 15.74
N PHE A 294 19.52 -18.99 15.14
CA PHE A 294 19.53 -19.33 13.72
C PHE A 294 20.19 -20.70 13.51
N SER A 295 19.94 -21.30 12.36
CA SER A 295 20.56 -22.56 11.92
C SER A 295 21.29 -22.33 10.60
N THR A 296 22.47 -22.93 10.43
CA THR A 296 23.12 -23.01 9.12
C THR A 296 22.42 -24.06 8.28
N VAL A 297 21.94 -23.67 7.10
CA VAL A 297 21.14 -24.51 6.20
C VAL A 297 21.82 -24.77 4.86
N GLY A 298 22.88 -24.03 4.54
CA GLY A 298 23.68 -24.27 3.34
C GLY A 298 25.02 -23.56 3.36
N HIS A 299 25.84 -23.85 2.35
CA HIS A 299 27.13 -23.20 2.12
C HIS A 299 27.18 -22.66 0.68
N LEU A 300 27.47 -21.37 0.52
CA LEU A 300 27.52 -20.72 -0.80
C LEU A 300 28.43 -21.51 -1.75
N SER A 301 27.92 -21.89 -2.92
CA SER A 301 28.63 -22.79 -3.84
C SER A 301 28.95 -22.14 -5.17
N GLN A 302 28.05 -21.31 -5.70
CA GLN A 302 28.23 -20.61 -6.96
C GLN A 302 27.28 -19.40 -7.00
N PHE A 303 27.68 -18.33 -7.68
CA PHE A 303 26.83 -17.17 -7.93
C PHE A 303 27.20 -16.49 -9.25
N TYR A 304 26.25 -15.80 -9.86
CA TYR A 304 26.51 -14.91 -10.98
C TYR A 304 27.09 -13.60 -10.45
N ASN A 305 28.21 -13.11 -11.00
CA ASN A 305 28.80 -11.85 -10.56
C ASN A 305 28.11 -10.66 -11.23
N LEU A 306 27.47 -9.77 -10.45
CA LEU A 306 26.57 -8.74 -10.99
C LEU A 306 27.31 -7.72 -11.86
N GLU A 307 28.46 -7.22 -11.39
CA GLU A 307 29.24 -6.19 -12.09
C GLU A 307 30.06 -6.77 -13.24
N THR A 308 30.76 -7.89 -13.00
CA THR A 308 31.76 -8.43 -13.94
C THR A 308 31.26 -9.59 -14.80
N GLY A 309 30.07 -10.11 -14.52
CA GLY A 309 29.46 -11.18 -15.29
C GLY A 309 29.06 -10.75 -16.71
N SER A 310 29.22 -11.67 -17.66
CA SER A 310 28.83 -11.49 -19.05
C SER A 310 27.33 -11.76 -19.26
N PRO A 311 26.67 -11.02 -20.18
CA PRO A 311 25.26 -11.27 -20.53
C PRO A 311 24.97 -12.71 -20.99
N PRO A 312 23.72 -13.21 -20.83
CA PRO A 312 22.61 -12.55 -20.16
C PRO A 312 22.86 -12.43 -18.65
N LYS A 313 22.63 -11.23 -18.10
CA LYS A 313 22.82 -10.97 -16.67
C LYS A 313 21.66 -11.57 -15.89
N ILE A 314 21.96 -12.19 -14.75
CA ILE A 314 20.98 -12.67 -13.77
C ILE A 314 21.41 -12.27 -12.37
N ASP A 315 20.48 -12.19 -11.42
CA ASP A 315 20.78 -12.02 -10.00
C ASP A 315 20.48 -13.31 -9.24
N ALA A 316 21.42 -14.25 -9.31
CA ALA A 316 21.22 -15.58 -8.74
C ALA A 316 22.47 -16.14 -8.07
N ALA A 317 22.24 -16.95 -7.04
CA ALA A 317 23.23 -17.72 -6.31
C ALA A 317 22.65 -19.05 -5.85
N ILE A 318 23.52 -20.06 -5.76
CA ILE A 318 23.19 -21.36 -5.18
C ILE A 318 24.11 -21.68 -4.01
N ALA A 319 23.53 -22.23 -2.95
CA ALA A 319 24.25 -22.73 -1.79
C ALA A 319 23.96 -24.22 -1.59
N GLN A 320 24.99 -25.04 -1.49
CA GLN A 320 24.82 -26.48 -1.26
C GLN A 320 24.10 -26.67 0.08
N ALA A 321 22.99 -27.39 0.04
CA ALA A 321 22.17 -27.62 1.22
C ALA A 321 22.91 -28.49 2.23
N VAL A 322 22.81 -28.14 3.51
CA VAL A 322 23.24 -29.01 4.61
C VAL A 322 22.23 -30.15 4.73
N THR A 323 22.73 -31.39 4.73
CA THR A 323 21.89 -32.59 4.83
C THR A 323 20.96 -32.54 6.03
N GLY A 324 19.65 -32.69 5.80
CA GLY A 324 18.60 -32.66 6.82
C GLY A 324 18.21 -31.27 7.31
N ALA A 325 18.92 -30.21 6.92
CA ALA A 325 18.60 -28.84 7.33
C ALA A 325 17.48 -28.20 6.51
N VAL A 326 17.28 -28.64 5.26
CA VAL A 326 16.21 -28.16 4.36
C VAL A 326 15.23 -29.29 4.02
N ASP A 327 13.99 -28.92 3.73
CA ASP A 327 12.99 -29.85 3.20
C ASP A 327 13.45 -30.40 1.84
N SER A 328 13.73 -31.70 1.79
CA SER A 328 14.28 -32.37 0.62
C SER A 328 13.29 -32.51 -0.55
N THR A 329 12.01 -32.23 -0.33
CA THR A 329 10.95 -32.23 -1.34
C THR A 329 10.77 -30.86 -2.00
N GLY A 330 11.36 -29.81 -1.43
CA GLY A 330 11.28 -28.45 -1.97
C GLY A 330 10.00 -27.70 -1.61
N ASN A 331 9.27 -28.10 -0.55
CA ASN A 331 8.07 -27.37 -0.15
C ASN A 331 8.36 -25.91 0.19
N ILE A 332 7.51 -25.02 -0.30
CA ILE A 332 7.54 -23.59 -0.04
C ILE A 332 6.32 -23.23 0.80
N LEU A 333 6.51 -22.43 1.85
CA LEU A 333 5.44 -21.96 2.73
C LEU A 333 4.28 -21.36 1.92
N PHE A 334 3.05 -21.76 2.24
CA PHE A 334 1.79 -21.26 1.67
C PHE A 334 1.57 -21.50 0.16
N LEU A 335 2.43 -22.25 -0.53
CA LEU A 335 2.24 -22.55 -1.95
C LEU A 335 1.36 -23.79 -2.23
N GLY A 336 0.99 -24.58 -1.22
CA GLY A 336 0.29 -25.85 -1.42
C GLY A 336 -1.13 -25.73 -1.99
N ALA A 337 -1.66 -26.88 -2.39
CA ALA A 337 -3.02 -27.03 -2.93
C ALA A 337 -4.10 -27.28 -1.86
N SER A 338 -3.71 -27.40 -0.60
CA SER A 338 -4.61 -27.71 0.52
C SER A 338 -4.36 -26.79 1.71
N THR A 339 -5.32 -26.72 2.62
CA THR A 339 -5.22 -25.95 3.86
C THR A 339 -5.18 -26.84 5.09
N ASP A 340 -4.72 -26.28 6.21
CA ASP A 340 -4.95 -26.84 7.53
C ASP A 340 -6.45 -26.67 7.95
N PRO A 341 -6.86 -27.19 9.13
CA PRO A 341 -8.23 -27.03 9.64
C PRO A 341 -8.67 -25.58 9.91
N ASN A 342 -7.73 -24.62 9.94
CA ASN A 342 -7.99 -23.21 10.13
C ASN A 342 -7.98 -22.42 8.81
N ASN A 343 -8.02 -23.12 7.66
CA ASN A 343 -7.95 -22.56 6.31
C ASN A 343 -6.62 -21.83 5.99
N VAL A 344 -5.53 -22.17 6.70
CA VAL A 344 -4.19 -21.69 6.38
C VAL A 344 -3.59 -22.59 5.31
N PRO A 345 -3.14 -22.07 4.15
CA PRO A 345 -2.50 -22.88 3.11
C PRO A 345 -1.27 -23.62 3.66
N LEU A 346 -1.21 -24.92 3.40
CA LEU A 346 -0.05 -25.73 3.74
C LEU A 346 1.12 -25.45 2.80
N PRO A 347 2.37 -25.73 3.21
CA PRO A 347 3.51 -25.70 2.29
C PRO A 347 3.29 -26.63 1.10
N GLY A 348 3.79 -26.24 -0.07
CA GLY A 348 3.75 -27.05 -1.28
C GLY A 348 4.96 -26.81 -2.15
N ALA A 349 5.48 -27.87 -2.75
CA ALA A 349 6.65 -27.80 -3.60
C ALA A 349 6.27 -27.27 -5.00
N PRO A 350 7.15 -26.51 -5.68
CA PRO A 350 6.89 -26.13 -7.06
C PRO A 350 6.80 -27.38 -7.95
N HIS A 351 6.27 -27.25 -9.17
CA HIS A 351 6.35 -28.31 -10.15
C HIS A 351 7.83 -28.59 -10.48
N ALA A 352 8.23 -29.86 -10.37
CA ALA A 352 9.60 -30.26 -10.64
C ALA A 352 10.00 -30.04 -12.11
N GLY A 353 11.30 -29.81 -12.35
CA GLY A 353 11.86 -29.74 -13.70
C GLY A 353 12.46 -28.37 -14.04
N SER A 354 12.24 -27.91 -15.26
CA SER A 354 12.91 -26.71 -15.82
C SER A 354 12.10 -25.42 -15.71
N GLY A 355 10.88 -25.49 -15.18
CA GLY A 355 9.93 -24.38 -15.19
C GLY A 355 9.34 -24.12 -16.58
N VAL A 356 8.64 -23.00 -16.71
CA VAL A 356 7.95 -22.57 -17.94
C VAL A 356 8.33 -21.15 -18.30
N THR A 357 8.27 -20.83 -19.60
CA THR A 357 8.46 -19.47 -20.08
C THR A 357 7.30 -18.59 -19.61
N ALA A 358 7.62 -17.39 -19.11
CA ALA A 358 6.62 -16.39 -18.76
C ALA A 358 5.83 -15.97 -20.01
N THR A 359 4.51 -15.94 -19.90
CA THR A 359 3.63 -15.36 -20.93
C THR A 359 2.77 -14.28 -20.32
N LEU A 360 2.43 -13.25 -21.11
CA LEU A 360 1.62 -12.13 -20.66
C LEU A 360 0.31 -12.58 -20.04
N ASN A 361 -0.13 -11.86 -19.00
CA ASN A 361 -1.37 -12.13 -18.28
C ASN A 361 -1.41 -13.49 -17.54
N THR A 362 -0.33 -14.27 -17.55
CA THR A 362 -0.22 -15.47 -16.71
C THR A 362 -0.37 -15.10 -15.25
N LEU A 363 -1.30 -15.76 -14.55
CA LEU A 363 -1.48 -15.62 -13.12
C LEU A 363 -0.32 -16.28 -12.38
N VAL A 364 0.35 -15.52 -11.50
CA VAL A 364 1.52 -15.97 -10.76
C VAL A 364 1.38 -15.75 -9.26
N ALA A 365 2.15 -16.51 -8.48
CA ALA A 365 2.26 -16.43 -7.04
C ALA A 365 3.71 -16.50 -6.60
N LYS A 366 4.01 -15.96 -5.42
CA LYS A 366 5.28 -16.17 -4.72
C LYS A 366 5.09 -16.13 -3.22
N SER A 367 5.90 -16.87 -2.49
CA SER A 367 5.96 -16.82 -1.03
C SER A 367 7.32 -16.30 -0.60
N GLY A 368 7.35 -15.16 0.08
CA GLY A 368 8.58 -14.46 0.45
C GLY A 368 8.63 -14.06 1.92
N ARG A 369 9.84 -13.77 2.40
CA ARG A 369 10.11 -13.35 3.78
C ARG A 369 9.20 -12.20 4.25
N SER A 370 9.05 -11.16 3.44
CA SER A 370 8.52 -9.87 3.88
C SER A 370 7.03 -9.75 3.66
N THR A 371 6.53 -10.25 2.52
CA THR A 371 5.10 -10.18 2.22
C THR A 371 4.37 -11.49 2.40
N GLY A 372 5.06 -12.61 2.62
CA GLY A 372 4.40 -13.93 2.62
C GLY A 372 3.90 -14.29 1.22
N LEU A 373 2.72 -14.91 1.13
CA LEU A 373 2.11 -15.25 -0.15
C LEU A 373 1.48 -14.03 -0.81
N THR A 374 1.95 -13.68 -2.01
CA THR A 374 1.28 -12.70 -2.86
C THR A 374 1.01 -13.29 -4.23
N CYS A 375 -0.01 -12.76 -4.88
CA CYS A 375 -0.52 -13.28 -6.14
C CYS A 375 -0.74 -12.10 -7.08
N SER A 376 -0.32 -12.23 -8.32
CA SER A 376 -0.49 -11.21 -9.36
C SER A 376 -0.46 -11.86 -10.75
N ARG A 377 -0.05 -11.12 -11.77
CA ARG A 377 0.09 -11.57 -13.15
C ARG A 377 1.32 -10.98 -13.83
N VAL A 378 1.82 -11.68 -14.84
CA VAL A 378 2.89 -11.19 -15.72
C VAL A 378 2.38 -9.98 -16.52
N LEU A 379 3.07 -8.86 -16.37
CA LEU A 379 2.79 -7.58 -17.02
C LEU A 379 3.49 -7.44 -18.38
N ALA A 380 4.79 -7.75 -18.40
CA ALA A 380 5.63 -7.62 -19.57
C ALA A 380 6.70 -8.71 -19.55
N THR A 381 7.15 -9.11 -20.74
CA THR A 381 8.25 -10.06 -20.93
C THR A 381 9.31 -9.44 -21.83
N ASN A 382 10.46 -10.12 -21.95
CA ASN A 382 11.61 -9.64 -22.72
C ASN A 382 12.06 -8.25 -22.24
N THR A 383 11.80 -7.89 -21.00
CA THR A 383 12.05 -6.54 -20.53
C THR A 383 13.55 -6.33 -20.35
N THR A 384 14.08 -5.27 -20.96
CA THR A 384 15.40 -4.76 -20.61
C THR A 384 15.21 -3.74 -19.51
N VAL A 385 15.86 -3.91 -18.36
CA VAL A 385 15.68 -3.07 -17.17
C VAL A 385 17.02 -2.60 -16.63
N SER A 386 17.00 -1.46 -15.95
CA SER A 386 18.12 -0.87 -15.23
C SER A 386 17.81 -0.93 -13.73
N VAL A 387 18.57 -1.75 -12.99
CA VAL A 387 18.32 -2.02 -11.57
C VAL A 387 19.45 -1.44 -10.74
N GLN A 388 19.08 -0.69 -9.70
CA GLN A 388 20.02 -0.11 -8.76
C GLN A 388 20.31 -1.09 -7.60
N TYR A 389 21.59 -1.26 -7.32
CA TYR A 389 22.13 -2.06 -6.23
C TYR A 389 22.95 -1.20 -5.27
N GLN A 390 23.19 -1.74 -4.08
CA GLN A 390 24.10 -1.17 -3.10
C GLN A 390 25.11 -2.24 -2.68
N LYS A 391 26.41 -1.89 -2.73
CA LYS A 391 27.49 -2.77 -2.27
C LYS A 391 27.51 -2.86 -0.76
N GLY A 392 27.30 -4.07 -0.25
CA GLY A 392 27.23 -4.33 1.19
C GLY A 392 25.92 -3.83 1.80
N CYS A 393 25.60 -4.39 2.96
CA CYS A 393 24.31 -4.14 3.59
C CYS A 393 24.18 -2.69 4.09
N GLY A 394 23.39 -1.86 3.41
CA GLY A 394 23.08 -0.48 3.81
C GLY A 394 24.27 0.48 3.89
N THR A 395 25.40 0.12 3.27
CA THR A 395 26.64 0.92 3.21
C THR A 395 27.25 0.86 1.81
N GLY A 396 28.47 1.32 1.60
CA GLY A 396 29.19 1.16 0.33
C GLY A 396 28.60 1.94 -0.85
N THR A 397 29.07 1.61 -2.04
CA THR A 397 28.73 2.31 -3.28
C THR A 397 27.43 1.80 -3.87
N ILE A 398 26.62 2.72 -4.37
CA ILE A 398 25.46 2.41 -5.20
C ILE A 398 25.94 2.23 -6.64
N PHE A 399 25.51 1.17 -7.31
CA PHE A 399 25.78 0.91 -8.71
C PHE A 399 24.50 0.49 -9.43
N THR A 400 24.55 0.39 -10.75
CA THR A 400 23.37 0.10 -11.56
C THR A 400 23.74 -0.85 -12.68
N GLU A 401 22.96 -1.91 -12.82
CA GLU A 401 23.18 -2.95 -13.80
C GLU A 401 21.99 -3.09 -14.73
N MET A 402 22.28 -3.40 -15.99
CA MET A 402 21.26 -3.66 -17.00
C MET A 402 21.05 -5.16 -17.17
N PHE A 403 19.79 -5.57 -17.13
CA PHE A 403 19.36 -6.94 -17.32
C PHE A 403 18.45 -6.99 -18.54
N ALA A 404 18.73 -7.88 -19.47
CA ALA A 404 17.86 -8.13 -20.62
C ALA A 404 16.99 -9.36 -20.33
N ASN A 405 15.93 -9.54 -21.12
CA ASN A 405 15.06 -10.72 -21.07
C ASN A 405 14.27 -10.90 -19.75
N GLN A 406 14.05 -9.84 -18.97
CA GLN A 406 13.43 -9.95 -17.66
C GLN A 406 11.90 -10.11 -17.72
N VAL A 407 11.34 -10.65 -16.63
CA VAL A 407 9.89 -10.80 -16.45
C VAL A 407 9.38 -9.75 -15.47
N GLU A 408 8.44 -8.92 -15.93
CA GLU A 408 7.78 -7.90 -15.11
C GLU A 408 6.47 -8.45 -14.55
N ILE A 409 6.26 -8.32 -13.24
CA ILE A 409 5.03 -8.69 -12.55
C ILE A 409 4.31 -7.43 -12.12
N ALA A 410 3.01 -7.39 -12.40
CA ALA A 410 2.18 -6.25 -12.08
C ALA A 410 2.02 -6.03 -10.57
N GLY A 411 2.07 -4.76 -10.14
CA GLY A 411 1.56 -4.32 -8.83
C GLY A 411 2.61 -4.27 -7.72
N GLY A 412 2.80 -3.09 -7.12
CA GLY A 412 3.77 -2.86 -6.04
C GLY A 412 3.46 -3.57 -4.72
N GLY A 413 2.27 -4.17 -4.60
CA GLY A 413 1.92 -5.07 -3.50
C GLY A 413 2.41 -6.51 -3.70
N PHE A 414 2.95 -6.85 -4.87
CA PHE A 414 3.42 -8.21 -5.15
C PHE A 414 4.70 -8.54 -4.38
N SER A 415 5.61 -7.59 -4.20
CA SER A 415 6.85 -7.80 -3.44
C SER A 415 7.22 -6.59 -2.59
N ALA A 416 7.98 -6.84 -1.52
CA ALA A 416 8.65 -5.80 -0.74
C ALA A 416 10.14 -6.14 -0.55
N PRO A 417 10.97 -5.17 -0.12
CA PRO A 417 12.33 -5.45 0.30
C PRO A 417 12.42 -6.65 1.26
N GLY A 418 13.27 -7.62 0.92
CA GLY A 418 13.43 -8.90 1.62
C GLY A 418 12.71 -10.09 0.97
N ASP A 419 11.77 -9.86 0.03
CA ASP A 419 11.22 -10.96 -0.79
C ASP A 419 12.16 -11.41 -1.90
N SER A 420 13.22 -10.65 -2.17
CA SER A 420 14.34 -11.05 -3.02
C SER A 420 14.74 -12.51 -2.79
N GLY A 421 14.80 -13.28 -3.87
CA GLY A 421 15.15 -14.68 -3.87
C GLY A 421 13.93 -15.60 -3.89
N SER A 422 12.71 -15.08 -3.70
CA SER A 422 11.48 -15.88 -3.84
C SER A 422 11.34 -16.38 -5.27
N ILE A 423 10.98 -17.66 -5.43
CA ILE A 423 10.57 -18.17 -6.74
C ILE A 423 9.15 -17.73 -7.06
N ILE A 424 8.93 -17.23 -8.28
CA ILE A 424 7.63 -16.90 -8.82
C ILE A 424 7.13 -18.12 -9.59
N VAL A 425 5.93 -18.60 -9.26
CA VAL A 425 5.30 -19.77 -9.88
C VAL A 425 3.96 -19.41 -10.52
N THR A 426 3.47 -20.21 -11.47
CA THR A 426 2.08 -20.11 -11.95
C THR A 426 1.10 -20.46 -10.84
N GLN A 427 -0.07 -19.82 -10.81
CA GLN A 427 -1.09 -20.11 -9.79
C GLN A 427 -1.80 -21.46 -9.98
N ASN A 428 -1.92 -21.94 -11.22
CA ASN A 428 -2.71 -23.14 -11.56
C ASN A 428 -1.90 -24.44 -11.47
N THR A 429 -0.60 -24.39 -11.74
CA THR A 429 0.26 -25.57 -11.85
C THR A 429 1.51 -25.50 -10.96
N ALA A 430 1.75 -24.37 -10.28
CA ALA A 430 2.96 -24.13 -9.49
C ALA A 430 4.25 -24.30 -10.30
N ASP A 431 4.19 -24.05 -11.62
CA ASP A 431 5.35 -24.07 -12.49
C ASP A 431 6.27 -22.89 -12.18
N PRO A 432 7.57 -23.08 -11.91
CA PRO A 432 8.53 -21.99 -11.82
C PRO A 432 8.57 -21.13 -13.09
N VAL A 433 8.50 -19.80 -12.93
CA VAL A 433 8.47 -18.82 -14.03
C VAL A 433 9.67 -17.89 -13.97
N ALA A 434 9.92 -17.27 -12.82
CA ALA A 434 11.00 -16.31 -12.63
C ALA A 434 11.53 -16.31 -11.19
N LEU A 435 12.80 -15.92 -11.01
CA LEU A 435 13.39 -15.65 -9.69
C LEU A 435 13.28 -14.16 -9.38
N LEU A 436 12.47 -13.79 -8.39
CA LEU A 436 12.28 -12.40 -7.99
C LEU A 436 13.59 -11.80 -7.45
N TYR A 437 14.01 -10.64 -7.96
CA TYR A 437 15.26 -10.00 -7.49
C TYR A 437 15.17 -8.48 -7.28
N ALA A 438 14.24 -7.81 -7.96
CA ALA A 438 14.09 -6.36 -7.86
C ALA A 438 12.62 -5.93 -7.96
N GLY A 439 12.38 -4.65 -7.72
CA GLY A 439 11.06 -4.06 -7.92
C GLY A 439 11.08 -2.55 -7.75
N SER A 440 9.93 -1.94 -8.03
CA SER A 440 9.61 -0.54 -7.78
C SER A 440 8.40 -0.44 -6.86
N ASP A 441 7.87 0.77 -6.69
CA ASP A 441 6.60 0.97 -6.01
C ASP A 441 5.36 0.51 -6.78
N THR A 442 5.52 0.10 -8.03
CA THR A 442 4.41 -0.25 -8.92
C THR A 442 4.50 -1.65 -9.49
N ASP A 443 5.70 -2.21 -9.63
CA ASP A 443 5.94 -3.46 -10.35
C ASP A 443 7.14 -4.22 -9.73
N SER A 444 7.24 -5.52 -10.01
CA SER A 444 8.33 -6.40 -9.55
C SER A 444 9.03 -7.05 -10.73
N VAL A 445 10.35 -7.28 -10.62
CA VAL A 445 11.19 -7.82 -11.68
C VAL A 445 11.79 -9.16 -11.27
N GLY A 446 11.70 -10.16 -12.16
CA GLY A 446 12.30 -11.47 -11.97
C GLY A 446 13.13 -11.96 -13.14
N ASP A 447 14.22 -12.67 -12.84
CA ASP A 447 15.04 -13.39 -13.82
C ASP A 447 14.25 -14.58 -14.37
N PRO A 448 14.16 -14.80 -15.69
CA PRO A 448 13.59 -16.02 -16.23
C PRO A 448 14.31 -17.24 -15.67
N VAL A 449 13.54 -18.24 -15.21
CA VAL A 449 14.15 -19.45 -14.63
C VAL A 449 15.01 -20.20 -15.62
N SER A 450 14.74 -20.11 -16.93
CA SER A 450 15.60 -20.67 -17.97
C SER A 450 17.03 -20.12 -17.90
N ASP A 451 17.18 -18.81 -17.73
CA ASP A 451 18.47 -18.13 -17.74
C ASP A 451 19.25 -18.47 -16.46
N VAL A 452 18.54 -18.54 -15.33
CA VAL A 452 19.07 -19.00 -14.04
C VAL A 452 19.57 -20.46 -14.12
N LEU A 453 18.73 -21.38 -14.60
CA LEU A 453 19.08 -22.80 -14.68
C LEU A 453 20.25 -23.02 -15.64
N ASN A 454 20.26 -22.32 -16.78
CA ASN A 454 21.33 -22.41 -17.78
C ASN A 454 22.69 -21.97 -17.23
N PHE A 455 22.75 -20.89 -16.46
CA PHE A 455 24.00 -20.41 -15.86
C PHE A 455 24.62 -21.43 -14.90
N PHE A 456 23.79 -22.15 -14.13
CA PHE A 456 24.25 -23.10 -13.13
C PHE A 456 24.41 -24.54 -13.63
N GLN A 457 24.24 -24.82 -14.92
CA GLN A 457 24.58 -26.15 -15.46
C GLN A 457 26.08 -26.41 -15.31
N SER A 458 26.48 -27.64 -14.97
CA SER A 458 27.89 -27.99 -14.81
C SER A 458 28.15 -29.48 -14.99
N GLY A 459 29.28 -29.82 -15.61
CA GLY A 459 29.72 -31.21 -15.79
C GLY A 459 28.72 -32.10 -16.54
N GLY A 460 27.98 -31.53 -17.50
CA GLY A 460 26.93 -32.23 -18.26
C GLY A 460 25.63 -32.46 -17.49
N ASN A 461 25.53 -32.01 -16.23
CA ASN A 461 24.32 -32.11 -15.43
C ASN A 461 23.53 -30.80 -15.50
N ALA A 462 22.27 -30.90 -15.89
CA ALA A 462 21.33 -29.78 -15.79
C ALA A 462 21.03 -29.45 -14.32
N LEU A 463 20.84 -28.16 -14.04
CA LEU A 463 20.19 -27.74 -12.80
C LEU A 463 18.66 -27.81 -13.03
N THR A 464 17.93 -28.41 -12.09
CA THR A 464 16.46 -28.52 -12.16
C THR A 464 15.83 -28.19 -10.81
N PHE A 465 14.60 -27.69 -10.81
CA PHE A 465 13.82 -27.52 -9.60
C PHE A 465 13.49 -28.87 -8.99
N VAL A 466 13.78 -29.02 -7.70
CA VAL A 466 13.27 -30.13 -6.90
C VAL A 466 11.86 -29.77 -6.49
N GLY A 467 10.92 -30.67 -6.75
CA GLY A 467 9.51 -30.36 -6.60
C GLY A 467 8.59 -31.57 -6.70
N GLY A 468 7.29 -31.28 -6.72
CA GLY A 468 6.22 -32.27 -6.85
C GLY A 468 5.59 -32.29 -8.24
N SER A 469 4.41 -32.92 -8.34
CA SER A 469 3.53 -32.79 -9.50
C SER A 469 2.87 -31.42 -9.56
N ALA A 470 2.49 -30.97 -10.75
CA ALA A 470 1.73 -29.73 -10.94
C ALA A 470 0.49 -29.66 -10.03
N HIS A 471 0.29 -28.51 -9.38
CA HIS A 471 -0.88 -28.25 -8.53
C HIS A 471 -1.22 -26.76 -8.46
N ALA A 472 -2.45 -26.45 -8.08
CA ALA A 472 -2.85 -25.07 -7.86
C ALA A 472 -2.29 -24.51 -6.54
N VAL A 473 -2.05 -23.20 -6.49
CA VAL A 473 -1.68 -22.45 -5.30
C VAL A 473 -2.97 -21.94 -4.64
N ILE A 474 -3.52 -22.70 -3.68
CA ILE A 474 -4.86 -22.42 -3.14
C ILE A 474 -4.94 -21.06 -2.44
N GLY A 475 -3.83 -20.61 -1.87
CA GLY A 475 -3.75 -19.34 -1.14
C GLY A 475 -4.07 -18.10 -1.98
N CYS A 476 -3.96 -18.16 -3.31
CA CYS A 476 -4.35 -17.04 -4.18
C CYS A 476 -5.86 -16.82 -4.29
N SER A 477 -6.65 -17.82 -3.88
CA SER A 477 -8.11 -17.73 -3.77
C SER A 477 -8.59 -17.47 -2.34
N LEU A 478 -7.66 -17.36 -1.38
CA LEU A 478 -7.94 -17.24 0.04
C LEU A 478 -7.43 -15.91 0.63
N PRO A 479 -8.09 -15.38 1.67
CA PRO A 479 -9.41 -15.78 2.15
C PRO A 479 -10.52 -15.47 1.12
N VAL A 480 -11.61 -16.23 1.12
CA VAL A 480 -12.71 -16.04 0.17
C VAL A 480 -13.59 -14.85 0.55
N LYS A 481 -13.80 -13.91 -0.38
CA LYS A 481 -14.84 -12.86 -0.32
C LYS A 481 -16.01 -13.21 -1.23
N PRO A 482 -17.27 -12.85 -0.89
CA PRO A 482 -18.31 -12.69 -1.90
C PRO A 482 -17.84 -11.70 -2.98
N ALA A 483 -18.01 -12.07 -4.25
CA ALA A 483 -17.37 -11.46 -5.41
C ALA A 483 -17.52 -9.93 -5.47
N SER A 484 -16.38 -9.22 -5.59
CA SER A 484 -16.09 -8.11 -6.52
C SER A 484 -14.89 -7.32 -5.99
N ALA A 485 -13.74 -7.46 -6.64
CA ALA A 485 -12.67 -6.47 -6.58
C ALA A 485 -12.07 -6.39 -7.99
N SER A 486 -12.19 -5.24 -8.62
CA SER A 486 -11.40 -4.94 -9.80
C SER A 486 -10.13 -4.22 -9.38
N LEU A 487 -9.04 -4.50 -10.10
CA LEU A 487 -7.87 -3.64 -10.11
C LEU A 487 -8.25 -2.33 -10.81
N THR A 488 -7.85 -1.20 -10.23
CA THR A 488 -8.05 0.13 -10.82
C THR A 488 -6.78 0.54 -11.54
N VAL A 489 -6.88 0.89 -12.82
CA VAL A 489 -5.79 1.52 -13.56
C VAL A 489 -5.63 2.96 -13.07
N PRO A 490 -4.41 3.44 -12.75
CA PRO A 490 -4.21 4.83 -12.33
C PRO A 490 -4.69 5.78 -13.43
N THR A 491 -5.59 6.71 -13.08
CA THR A 491 -6.06 7.75 -14.00
C THR A 491 -5.46 9.09 -13.60
N SER A 492 -4.66 9.70 -14.47
CA SER A 492 -4.29 11.11 -14.37
C SER A 492 -5.13 11.92 -15.34
N THR A 493 -5.68 13.04 -14.86
CA THR A 493 -6.56 13.90 -15.66
C THR A 493 -5.72 14.71 -16.66
N PRO A 494 -6.03 14.66 -17.97
CA PRO A 494 -5.34 15.48 -18.95
C PRO A 494 -5.58 16.97 -18.76
N SER A 495 -4.66 17.81 -19.27
CA SER A 495 -4.82 19.27 -19.21
C SER A 495 -6.01 19.75 -20.07
N ALA A 496 -6.65 20.85 -19.67
CA ALA A 496 -7.78 21.42 -20.41
C ALA A 496 -7.42 21.76 -21.88
N THR A 497 -6.22 22.28 -22.12
CA THR A 497 -5.73 22.57 -23.48
C THR A 497 -5.53 21.31 -24.30
N ALA A 498 -5.04 20.22 -23.69
CA ALA A 498 -4.88 18.94 -24.37
C ALA A 498 -6.24 18.32 -24.71
N LEU A 499 -7.20 18.37 -23.79
CA LEU A 499 -8.58 17.94 -24.03
C LEU A 499 -9.22 18.71 -25.19
N GLN A 500 -9.03 20.03 -25.26
CA GLN A 500 -9.55 20.83 -26.36
C GLN A 500 -9.01 20.40 -27.73
N LYS A 501 -7.71 20.07 -27.81
CA LYS A 501 -7.11 19.51 -29.04
C LYS A 501 -7.72 18.16 -29.41
N ALA A 502 -7.93 17.29 -28.42
CA ALA A 502 -8.56 16.00 -28.63
C ALA A 502 -10.02 16.11 -29.11
N PHE A 503 -10.79 17.07 -28.59
CA PHE A 503 -12.13 17.36 -29.12
C PHE A 503 -12.07 17.81 -30.58
N ALA A 504 -11.17 18.72 -30.93
CA ALA A 504 -11.02 19.20 -32.31
C ALA A 504 -10.62 18.08 -33.28
N ALA A 505 -9.67 17.22 -32.90
CA ALA A 505 -9.26 16.06 -33.70
C ALA A 505 -10.43 15.08 -33.88
N ARG A 506 -11.11 14.69 -32.78
CA ARG A 506 -12.29 13.81 -32.87
C ARG A 506 -13.35 14.40 -33.80
N ASP A 507 -13.68 15.68 -33.67
CA ASP A 507 -14.77 16.28 -34.44
C ASP A 507 -14.42 16.40 -35.94
N ALA A 508 -13.15 16.62 -36.27
CA ALA A 508 -12.66 16.64 -37.64
C ALA A 508 -12.73 15.26 -38.31
N ASP A 509 -12.34 14.21 -37.58
CA ASP A 509 -12.20 12.85 -38.12
C ASP A 509 -13.40 11.93 -37.82
N ALA A 510 -14.39 12.40 -37.06
CA ALA A 510 -15.57 11.62 -36.69
C ALA A 510 -16.28 10.93 -37.87
N PRO A 511 -16.45 11.53 -39.06
CA PRO A 511 -17.06 10.84 -40.19
C PRO A 511 -16.30 9.58 -40.63
N GLU A 512 -14.96 9.61 -40.61
CA GLU A 512 -14.12 8.48 -40.97
C GLU A 512 -14.10 7.43 -39.85
N LEU A 513 -13.96 7.88 -38.60
CA LEU A 513 -13.97 6.98 -37.43
C LEU A 513 -15.31 6.23 -37.29
N LEU A 514 -16.44 6.89 -37.54
CA LEU A 514 -17.77 6.29 -37.50
C LEU A 514 -18.10 5.46 -38.76
N ALA A 515 -17.27 5.53 -39.80
CA ALA A 515 -17.41 4.66 -40.97
C ALA A 515 -16.90 3.23 -40.70
N HIS A 516 -16.10 3.04 -39.65
CA HIS A 516 -15.72 1.71 -39.19
C HIS A 516 -16.93 0.96 -38.63
N PRO A 517 -17.28 -0.23 -39.16
CA PRO A 517 -18.51 -0.93 -38.79
C PRO A 517 -18.56 -1.36 -37.32
N GLU A 518 -17.40 -1.54 -36.68
CA GLU A 518 -17.28 -1.87 -35.27
C GLU A 518 -17.51 -0.67 -34.32
N VAL A 519 -17.36 0.57 -34.80
CA VAL A 519 -17.46 1.80 -34.00
C VAL A 519 -18.90 2.29 -33.93
N GLN A 520 -19.47 2.32 -32.73
CA GLN A 520 -20.83 2.81 -32.49
C GLN A 520 -20.86 4.29 -32.11
N ALA A 521 -19.83 4.77 -31.42
CA ALA A 521 -19.71 6.15 -30.98
C ALA A 521 -18.24 6.57 -30.82
N VAL A 522 -17.99 7.87 -30.89
CA VAL A 522 -16.68 8.48 -30.67
C VAL A 522 -16.75 9.54 -29.58
N GLY A 523 -15.85 9.45 -28.60
CA GLY A 523 -15.78 10.35 -27.44
C GLY A 523 -14.37 10.87 -27.19
N VAL A 524 -14.16 11.57 -26.08
CA VAL A 524 -12.83 11.98 -25.60
C VAL A 524 -12.71 11.65 -24.11
N GLY A 525 -11.58 11.09 -23.72
CA GLY A 525 -11.26 10.77 -22.33
C GLY A 525 -9.75 10.79 -22.08
N GLY A 526 -9.30 10.16 -21.00
CA GLY A 526 -7.87 9.95 -20.75
C GLY A 526 -7.33 8.71 -21.47
N SER A 527 -6.04 8.70 -21.77
CA SER A 527 -5.29 7.50 -22.13
C SER A 527 -4.83 6.75 -20.88
N TYR A 528 -4.90 5.42 -20.91
CA TYR A 528 -4.33 4.52 -19.91
C TYR A 528 -2.91 4.09 -20.28
N ASP A 529 -2.57 4.10 -21.57
CA ASP A 529 -1.21 3.82 -22.02
C ASP A 529 -0.29 5.05 -21.92
N HIS A 530 -0.85 6.27 -21.94
CA HIS A 530 -0.13 7.52 -21.74
C HIS A 530 -0.79 8.34 -20.62
N PRO A 531 -0.50 8.02 -19.34
CA PRO A 531 -1.14 8.71 -18.22
C PRO A 531 -0.97 10.23 -18.30
N GLY A 532 -2.09 10.95 -18.29
CA GLY A 532 -2.11 12.42 -18.31
C GLY A 532 -2.28 13.01 -19.70
N GLU A 533 -2.28 12.17 -20.75
CA GLU A 533 -2.61 12.56 -22.11
C GLU A 533 -4.07 12.21 -22.45
N PRO A 534 -4.73 13.01 -23.31
CA PRO A 534 -6.08 12.71 -23.76
C PRO A 534 -6.07 11.59 -24.82
N ALA A 535 -7.19 10.87 -24.92
CA ALA A 535 -7.44 9.88 -25.95
C ALA A 535 -8.79 10.11 -26.62
N ILE A 536 -8.87 9.86 -27.93
CA ILE A 536 -10.14 9.70 -28.64
C ILE A 536 -10.69 8.32 -28.30
N LEU A 537 -11.89 8.29 -27.73
CA LEU A 537 -12.54 7.05 -27.33
C LEU A 537 -13.31 6.47 -28.49
N LEU A 538 -13.02 5.22 -28.85
CA LEU A 538 -13.74 4.45 -29.85
C LEU A 538 -14.63 3.45 -29.11
N PHE A 539 -15.92 3.74 -29.03
CA PHE A 539 -16.89 2.87 -28.38
C PHE A 539 -17.31 1.78 -29.36
N VAL A 540 -16.86 0.55 -29.11
CA VAL A 540 -17.04 -0.57 -30.03
C VAL A 540 -17.88 -1.68 -29.44
N THR A 541 -18.53 -2.44 -30.32
CA THR A 541 -19.25 -3.64 -29.90
C THR A 541 -18.25 -4.69 -29.39
N LYS A 542 -18.45 -5.14 -28.15
CA LYS A 542 -17.57 -6.11 -27.50
C LYS A 542 -17.40 -7.38 -28.34
N GLY A 543 -16.16 -7.83 -28.48
CA GLY A 543 -15.82 -9.05 -29.21
C GLY A 543 -15.81 -8.90 -30.74
N GLN A 544 -16.04 -7.70 -31.27
CA GLN A 544 -15.75 -7.40 -32.67
C GLN A 544 -14.24 -7.20 -32.86
N PRO A 545 -13.62 -7.77 -33.90
CA PRO A 545 -12.22 -7.51 -34.21
C PRO A 545 -12.00 -6.03 -34.57
N HIS A 546 -11.01 -5.39 -33.96
CA HIS A 546 -10.69 -3.96 -34.16
C HIS A 546 -9.37 -3.72 -34.91
N ARG A 547 -8.98 -4.63 -35.82
CA ARG A 547 -7.65 -4.66 -36.47
C ARG A 547 -7.32 -3.45 -37.34
N ASN A 548 -8.32 -2.67 -37.74
CA ASN A 548 -8.16 -1.54 -38.68
C ASN A 548 -8.41 -0.17 -38.03
N LEU A 549 -8.64 -0.12 -36.71
CA LEU A 549 -8.84 1.16 -36.03
C LEU A 549 -7.50 1.91 -35.93
N PRO A 550 -7.49 3.23 -36.18
CA PRO A 550 -6.26 4.01 -36.09
C PRO A 550 -5.73 4.00 -34.66
N THR A 551 -4.41 3.91 -34.47
CA THR A 551 -3.77 3.98 -33.14
C THR A 551 -3.69 5.40 -32.58
N GLY A 552 -3.85 6.39 -33.46
CA GLY A 552 -3.92 7.80 -33.13
C GLY A 552 -4.48 8.60 -34.31
N VAL A 553 -5.01 9.79 -34.01
CA VAL A 553 -5.63 10.72 -34.97
C VAL A 553 -5.13 12.11 -34.63
N ASP A 554 -4.56 12.83 -35.60
CA ASP A 554 -4.00 14.18 -35.40
C ASP A 554 -3.05 14.31 -34.18
N GLY A 555 -2.28 13.25 -33.91
CA GLY A 555 -1.33 13.19 -32.79
C GLY A 555 -1.97 12.91 -31.43
N VAL A 556 -3.26 12.58 -31.37
CA VAL A 556 -3.99 12.15 -30.18
C VAL A 556 -4.16 10.63 -30.23
N THR A 557 -3.84 9.91 -29.16
CA THR A 557 -4.00 8.45 -29.12
C THR A 557 -5.47 8.04 -29.17
N THR A 558 -5.76 6.84 -29.65
CA THR A 558 -7.10 6.25 -29.56
C THR A 558 -7.18 5.24 -28.43
N ARG A 559 -8.33 5.18 -27.74
CA ARG A 559 -8.67 4.17 -26.74
C ARG A 559 -9.98 3.49 -27.08
N ILE A 560 -9.96 2.16 -27.14
CA ILE A 560 -11.10 1.31 -27.39
C ILE A 560 -11.86 1.08 -26.08
N VAL A 561 -13.16 1.30 -26.14
CA VAL A 561 -14.09 1.07 -25.04
C VAL A 561 -15.10 0.03 -25.50
N GLU A 562 -14.95 -1.22 -25.05
CA GLU A 562 -15.82 -2.33 -25.45
C GLU A 562 -17.10 -2.40 -24.60
N GLY A 563 -18.25 -2.56 -25.25
CA GLY A 563 -19.54 -2.75 -24.58
C GLY A 563 -20.51 -3.57 -25.42
N GLU A 564 -21.50 -4.20 -24.78
CA GLU A 564 -22.49 -5.04 -25.49
C GLU A 564 -23.38 -4.17 -26.41
N LEU A 565 -23.96 -3.08 -25.89
CA LEU A 565 -24.76 -2.09 -26.62
C LEU A 565 -24.64 -0.73 -25.92
N PHE A 566 -24.40 0.34 -26.69
CA PHE A 566 -24.38 1.71 -26.16
C PHE A 566 -25.70 2.42 -26.43
N ALA A 567 -26.22 3.12 -25.41
CA ALA A 567 -27.47 3.88 -25.51
C ALA A 567 -27.35 5.13 -26.39
N HIS A 568 -26.13 5.65 -26.56
CA HIS A 568 -25.82 6.82 -27.38
C HIS A 568 -24.88 6.40 -28.53
N ARG A 569 -25.11 6.94 -29.73
CA ARG A 569 -24.35 6.65 -30.96
C ARG A 569 -23.87 7.95 -31.61
N GLY A 570 -22.80 7.87 -32.39
CA GLY A 570 -22.21 9.03 -33.07
C GLY A 570 -21.20 9.78 -32.20
N ILE A 571 -21.13 11.10 -32.33
CA ILE A 571 -20.18 11.94 -31.59
C ILE A 571 -20.76 12.24 -30.20
N LEU A 572 -19.99 11.95 -29.14
CA LEU A 572 -20.42 12.10 -27.75
C LEU A 572 -19.89 13.38 -27.09
N THR A 573 -20.60 13.94 -26.12
CA THR A 573 -20.04 14.95 -25.21
C THR A 573 -19.05 14.32 -24.22
N ALA A 574 -18.36 15.17 -23.44
CA ALA A 574 -17.49 14.72 -22.37
C ALA A 574 -18.27 13.95 -21.28
N GLU A 575 -19.45 14.45 -20.92
CA GLU A 575 -20.32 13.84 -19.92
C GLU A 575 -20.88 12.50 -20.41
N GLU A 576 -21.28 12.41 -21.68
CA GLU A 576 -21.74 11.16 -22.29
C GLU A 576 -20.62 10.13 -22.37
N SER A 577 -19.41 10.55 -22.76
CA SER A 577 -18.22 9.70 -22.78
C SER A 577 -17.96 9.11 -21.40
N ALA A 578 -17.91 9.96 -20.37
CA ALA A 578 -17.66 9.54 -18.99
C ALA A 578 -18.77 8.61 -18.45
N ALA A 579 -20.03 8.87 -18.79
CA ALA A 579 -21.15 8.04 -18.38
C ALA A 579 -21.10 6.64 -19.01
N LEU A 580 -20.76 6.54 -20.29
CA LEU A 580 -20.60 5.24 -20.95
C LEU A 580 -19.41 4.46 -20.39
N GLU A 581 -18.28 5.11 -20.11
CA GLU A 581 -17.14 4.47 -19.47
C GLU A 581 -17.47 3.91 -18.07
N GLN A 582 -18.27 4.63 -17.28
CA GLN A 582 -18.69 4.16 -15.96
C GLN A 582 -19.66 2.96 -16.03
N SER A 583 -20.29 2.73 -17.18
CA SER A 583 -21.26 1.64 -17.38
C SER A 583 -20.62 0.30 -17.75
N ILE A 584 -19.32 0.28 -18.05
CA ILE A 584 -18.58 -0.93 -18.45
C ILE A 584 -17.68 -1.44 -17.32
N PRO A 585 -17.22 -2.71 -17.39
CA PRO A 585 -16.23 -3.21 -16.45
C PRO A 585 -14.97 -2.34 -16.46
N PRO A 586 -14.40 -2.03 -15.27
CA PRO A 586 -13.14 -1.27 -15.17
C PRO A 586 -12.01 -1.94 -15.96
N PRO A 587 -11.09 -1.14 -16.52
CA PRO A 587 -9.98 -1.63 -17.33
C PRO A 587 -9.05 -2.54 -16.52
N GLN A 588 -8.55 -3.58 -17.18
CA GLN A 588 -7.51 -4.43 -16.60
C GLN A 588 -6.12 -3.83 -16.82
N LEU A 589 -5.23 -4.10 -15.88
CA LEU A 589 -3.85 -3.64 -15.98
C LEU A 589 -3.05 -4.38 -17.08
N VAL A 590 -3.47 -5.61 -17.42
CA VAL A 590 -2.87 -6.46 -18.44
C VAL A 590 -3.99 -7.20 -19.17
N TYR A 591 -3.99 -7.14 -20.49
CA TYR A 591 -4.85 -7.95 -21.37
C TYR A 591 -4.06 -9.08 -22.01
N SER A 592 -4.77 -10.17 -22.35
CA SER A 592 -4.19 -11.26 -23.15
C SER A 592 -4.02 -10.82 -24.60
N ILE A 593 -2.96 -11.27 -25.25
CA ILE A 593 -2.70 -11.03 -26.68
C ILE A 593 -2.36 -12.36 -27.36
N SER A 594 -2.50 -12.40 -28.68
CA SER A 594 -2.12 -13.60 -29.46
C SER A 594 -0.61 -13.81 -29.50
N ASP A 595 -0.16 -15.04 -29.70
CA ASP A 595 1.27 -15.37 -29.88
C ASP A 595 1.91 -14.59 -31.04
N SER A 596 1.15 -14.34 -32.11
CA SER A 596 1.61 -13.52 -33.23
C SER A 596 1.81 -12.05 -32.86
N GLU A 597 0.94 -11.50 -32.00
CA GLU A 597 1.10 -10.13 -31.51
C GLU A 597 2.28 -10.04 -30.54
N LEU A 598 2.47 -11.04 -29.67
CA LEU A 598 3.62 -11.12 -28.78
C LEU A 598 4.94 -11.19 -29.57
N ALA A 599 5.02 -12.05 -30.58
CA ALA A 599 6.19 -12.17 -31.45
C ALA A 599 6.48 -10.85 -32.20
N ARG A 600 5.44 -10.16 -32.67
CA ARG A 600 5.55 -8.86 -33.36
C ARG A 600 6.15 -7.79 -32.44
N VAL A 601 5.64 -7.64 -31.21
CA VAL A 601 6.21 -6.66 -30.26
C VAL A 601 7.61 -7.04 -29.81
N GLN A 602 7.92 -8.32 -29.62
CA GLN A 602 9.27 -8.78 -29.25
C GLN A 602 10.30 -8.48 -30.35
N ALA A 603 9.90 -8.58 -31.63
CA ALA A 603 10.75 -8.23 -32.75
C ALA A 603 11.09 -6.73 -32.76
N VAL A 604 10.08 -5.86 -32.58
CA VAL A 604 10.30 -4.40 -32.48
C VAL A 604 11.10 -4.05 -31.23
N HIS A 605 10.80 -4.69 -30.10
CA HIS A 605 11.55 -4.52 -28.86
C HIS A 605 13.04 -4.78 -29.07
N SER A 606 13.39 -5.92 -29.69
CA SER A 606 14.78 -6.33 -29.91
C SER A 606 15.59 -5.33 -30.75
N ILE A 607 14.93 -4.57 -31.63
CA ILE A 607 15.57 -3.54 -32.47
C ILE A 607 15.85 -2.28 -31.64
N HIS A 608 14.93 -1.89 -30.75
CA HIS A 608 14.92 -0.55 -30.14
C HIS A 608 15.37 -0.52 -28.67
N ALA A 609 15.45 -1.67 -27.99
CA ALA A 609 15.69 -1.72 -26.55
C ALA A 609 16.97 -0.99 -26.11
N GLU A 610 18.09 -1.22 -26.79
CA GLU A 610 19.35 -0.57 -26.44
C GLU A 610 19.27 0.97 -26.59
N GLY A 611 18.62 1.44 -27.65
CA GLY A 611 18.43 2.88 -27.91
C GLY A 611 17.57 3.55 -26.84
N TRP A 612 16.46 2.92 -26.45
CA TRP A 612 15.57 3.43 -25.40
C TRP A 612 16.21 3.41 -24.02
N MET A 613 16.94 2.36 -23.68
CA MET A 613 17.61 2.26 -22.37
C MET A 613 18.73 3.28 -22.17
N ARG A 614 19.20 3.94 -23.25
CA ARG A 614 20.14 5.07 -23.18
C ARG A 614 19.46 6.42 -23.00
N GLN A 615 18.13 6.51 -23.14
CA GLN A 615 17.40 7.76 -22.99
C GLN A 615 17.32 8.18 -21.52
N PRO A 616 17.40 9.48 -21.21
CA PRO A 616 17.22 9.97 -19.85
C PRO A 616 15.82 9.60 -19.34
N GLY A 617 15.73 9.25 -18.05
CA GLY A 617 14.48 8.92 -17.38
C GLY A 617 13.94 7.52 -17.66
N VAL A 618 14.40 6.83 -18.72
CA VAL A 618 14.01 5.44 -19.02
C VAL A 618 14.79 4.49 -18.11
N GLN A 619 14.07 3.59 -17.44
CA GLN A 619 14.63 2.54 -16.60
C GLN A 619 14.23 1.13 -17.03
N GLY A 620 13.30 1.00 -17.98
CA GLY A 620 12.95 -0.28 -18.55
C GLY A 620 12.25 -0.14 -19.89
N PHE A 621 12.35 -1.18 -20.71
CA PHE A 621 11.70 -1.28 -22.01
C PHE A 621 11.34 -2.75 -22.24
N GLY A 622 10.05 -3.07 -22.40
CA GLY A 622 9.57 -4.45 -22.48
C GLY A 622 8.41 -4.66 -23.44
N ALA A 623 8.07 -5.91 -23.68
CA ALA A 623 6.94 -6.32 -24.51
C ALA A 623 5.73 -6.64 -23.61
N GLY A 624 4.60 -5.95 -23.81
CA GLY A 624 3.39 -6.12 -23.02
C GLY A 624 2.12 -5.93 -23.85
N SER A 625 1.00 -5.67 -23.18
CA SER A 625 -0.28 -5.34 -23.83
C SER A 625 -0.68 -3.89 -23.60
N SER A 626 -1.38 -3.35 -24.60
CA SER A 626 -2.05 -2.05 -24.53
C SER A 626 -3.26 -2.13 -23.59
N VAL A 627 -3.44 -1.12 -22.74
CA VAL A 627 -4.69 -0.94 -21.98
C VAL A 627 -5.70 -0.15 -22.79
N ASP A 628 -5.19 0.75 -23.66
CA ASP A 628 -6.04 1.52 -24.56
C ASP A 628 -6.65 0.67 -25.67
N SER A 629 -6.04 -0.46 -26.04
CA SER A 629 -6.52 -1.36 -27.08
C SER A 629 -6.42 -2.82 -26.61
N PRO A 630 -7.41 -3.31 -25.84
CA PRO A 630 -7.41 -4.69 -25.35
C PRO A 630 -7.22 -5.70 -26.48
N GLY A 631 -6.25 -6.61 -26.35
CA GLY A 631 -5.93 -7.59 -27.39
C GLY A 631 -4.79 -7.18 -28.34
N GLU A 632 -4.33 -5.93 -28.31
CA GLU A 632 -3.12 -5.47 -29.02
C GLU A 632 -1.88 -5.44 -28.12
N ALA A 633 -0.72 -5.70 -28.74
CA ALA A 633 0.56 -5.56 -28.08
C ALA A 633 0.99 -4.10 -27.93
N ALA A 634 1.78 -3.82 -26.88
CA ALA A 634 2.40 -2.53 -26.66
C ALA A 634 3.86 -2.68 -26.18
N LEU A 635 4.72 -1.75 -26.60
CA LEU A 635 6.05 -1.57 -26.02
C LEU A 635 5.90 -0.81 -24.70
N VAL A 636 6.18 -1.49 -23.60
CA VAL A 636 6.06 -0.91 -22.26
C VAL A 636 7.36 -0.19 -21.92
N ILE A 637 7.29 1.14 -21.81
CA ILE A 637 8.39 2.04 -21.48
C ILE A 637 8.25 2.41 -20.01
N PHE A 638 9.17 1.90 -19.19
CA PHE A 638 9.22 2.17 -17.76
C PHE A 638 10.05 3.43 -17.52
N LEU A 639 9.42 4.43 -16.95
CA LEU A 639 10.00 5.75 -16.66
C LEU A 639 10.17 5.96 -15.17
N ILE A 640 11.21 6.69 -14.80
CA ILE A 640 11.41 7.14 -13.42
C ILE A 640 10.53 8.37 -13.23
N ARG A 641 9.57 8.27 -12.31
CA ARG A 641 8.64 9.36 -11.98
C ARG A 641 9.39 10.65 -11.67
N GLY A 642 9.02 11.74 -12.37
CA GLY A 642 9.62 13.06 -12.20
C GLY A 642 11.02 13.23 -12.82
N ALA A 643 11.60 12.20 -13.44
CA ALA A 643 12.82 12.36 -14.22
C ALA A 643 12.50 12.91 -15.61
N ALA A 644 13.37 13.76 -16.15
CA ALA A 644 13.25 14.22 -17.53
C ALA A 644 13.44 13.06 -18.51
N HIS A 645 12.61 13.00 -19.54
CA HIS A 645 12.69 12.01 -20.62
C HIS A 645 12.27 12.66 -21.96
N PRO A 646 12.68 12.11 -23.11
CA PRO A 646 12.18 12.57 -24.41
C PRO A 646 10.66 12.32 -24.54
N ALA A 647 10.02 13.04 -25.45
CA ALA A 647 8.63 12.76 -25.81
C ALA A 647 8.49 11.30 -26.28
N ILE A 648 7.47 10.61 -25.76
CA ILE A 648 7.22 9.22 -26.09
C ILE A 648 6.31 9.16 -27.34
N PRO A 649 6.75 8.57 -28.46
CA PRO A 649 5.91 8.44 -29.64
C PRO A 649 4.74 7.50 -29.37
N LEU A 650 3.56 7.76 -29.94
CA LEU A 650 2.39 6.89 -29.77
C LEU A 650 2.60 5.48 -30.31
N VAL A 651 3.43 5.35 -31.36
CA VAL A 651 3.78 4.08 -31.99
C VAL A 651 5.27 4.03 -32.34
N ILE A 652 5.86 2.85 -32.26
CA ILE A 652 7.21 2.53 -32.76
C ILE A 652 7.05 1.32 -33.69
N ASP A 653 7.42 1.48 -34.96
CA ASP A 653 7.29 0.46 -36.00
C ASP A 653 5.90 -0.22 -36.04
N GLY A 654 4.84 0.59 -35.84
CA GLY A 654 3.45 0.12 -35.84
C GLY A 654 3.02 -0.64 -34.58
N VAL A 655 3.83 -0.65 -33.52
CA VAL A 655 3.43 -1.13 -32.18
C VAL A 655 3.12 0.07 -31.29
N ARG A 656 1.98 0.05 -30.58
CA ARG A 656 1.65 1.08 -29.58
C ARG A 656 2.72 1.16 -28.50
N THR A 657 2.94 2.35 -27.95
CA THR A 657 3.75 2.48 -26.73
C THR A 657 2.84 2.58 -25.51
N ARG A 658 3.38 2.16 -24.37
CA ARG A 658 2.70 2.23 -23.08
C ARG A 658 3.68 2.71 -22.02
N VAL A 659 3.37 3.81 -21.36
CA VAL A 659 4.19 4.42 -20.32
C VAL A 659 3.84 3.85 -18.95
N ARG A 660 4.87 3.49 -18.19
CA ARG A 660 4.81 3.01 -16.81
C ARG A 660 5.71 3.87 -15.92
N GLU A 661 5.12 4.82 -15.20
CA GLU A 661 5.88 5.66 -14.27
C GLU A 661 5.97 5.07 -12.87
N SER A 662 7.19 4.90 -12.38
CA SER A 662 7.46 4.32 -11.08
C SER A 662 8.63 4.99 -10.38
N SER A 663 8.86 4.62 -9.12
CA SER A 663 10.17 4.78 -8.50
C SER A 663 11.23 3.99 -9.26
N ARG A 664 12.51 4.26 -8.98
CA ARG A 664 13.61 3.45 -9.50
C ARG A 664 13.44 1.97 -9.13
N PHE A 665 13.70 1.07 -10.08
CA PHE A 665 13.89 -0.34 -9.80
C PHE A 665 15.12 -0.56 -8.93
N ARG A 666 14.94 -1.28 -7.82
CA ARG A 666 15.97 -1.51 -6.80
C ARG A 666 15.96 -2.96 -6.37
N ALA A 667 17.15 -3.48 -6.07
CA ALA A 667 17.34 -4.75 -5.38
C ALA A 667 17.73 -4.52 -3.90
N GLY A 668 17.37 -5.48 -3.04
CA GLY A 668 17.67 -5.44 -1.61
C GLY A 668 16.89 -4.38 -0.83
N PHE A 669 17.45 -3.92 0.30
CA PHE A 669 16.74 -3.03 1.24
C PHE A 669 16.78 -1.54 0.90
N GLY A 670 17.66 -1.09 -0.01
CA GLY A 670 17.82 0.33 -0.36
C GLY A 670 17.84 1.26 0.87
N ASP A 671 17.10 2.37 0.81
CA ASP A 671 16.88 3.34 1.90
C ASP A 671 15.77 2.94 2.89
N SER A 672 15.11 1.79 2.67
CA SER A 672 13.98 1.34 3.50
C SER A 672 14.45 0.96 4.90
N ALA A 673 13.51 0.80 5.84
CA ALA A 673 13.79 0.49 7.25
C ALA A 673 14.48 -0.89 7.41
N GLN A 674 15.79 -0.91 7.20
CA GLN A 674 16.70 -1.95 7.65
C GLN A 674 16.48 -2.14 9.16
N GLN A 675 16.65 -3.36 9.68
CA GLN A 675 16.78 -3.51 11.13
C GLN A 675 18.08 -2.79 11.55
N ARG A 676 17.96 -1.51 11.90
CA ARG A 676 18.96 -0.74 12.64
C ARG A 676 18.89 -1.24 14.07
N GLY A 677 19.60 -2.32 14.35
CA GLY A 677 19.25 -3.12 15.51
C GLY A 677 20.40 -3.93 16.02
N CYS A 678 21.36 -3.25 16.67
CA CYS A 678 21.92 -3.61 17.97
C CYS A 678 22.94 -2.53 18.37
N LEU A 679 22.92 -2.09 19.63
CA LEU A 679 24.08 -1.40 20.21
C LEU A 679 25.21 -2.41 20.31
N VAL A 680 26.37 -2.10 19.73
CA VAL A 680 27.59 -2.89 19.99
C VAL A 680 27.80 -2.91 21.51
N PRO A 681 27.90 -4.08 22.16
CA PRO A 681 28.21 -4.13 23.59
C PRO A 681 29.49 -3.33 23.83
N SER A 682 29.45 -2.32 24.71
CA SER A 682 30.68 -1.58 25.02
C SER A 682 31.71 -2.59 25.51
N ALA A 683 32.92 -2.52 24.95
CA ALA A 683 34.03 -3.31 25.47
C ALA A 683 34.11 -3.02 26.97
N ARG A 684 33.89 -4.04 27.82
CA ARG A 684 34.21 -3.93 29.25
C ARG A 684 35.62 -3.39 29.31
N GLU A 685 35.79 -2.18 29.81
CA GLU A 685 37.11 -1.69 30.23
C GLU A 685 37.70 -2.81 31.08
N LYS A 686 38.81 -3.39 30.61
CA LYS A 686 39.63 -4.22 31.47
C LYS A 686 39.98 -3.33 32.65
N GLN A 687 39.34 -3.55 33.80
CA GLN A 687 39.83 -3.00 35.06
C GLN A 687 41.27 -3.48 35.20
N VAL A 688 42.20 -2.57 34.91
CA VAL A 688 43.61 -2.74 35.19
C VAL A 688 43.69 -2.84 36.71
N LYS A 689 43.81 -4.06 37.23
CA LYS A 689 44.20 -4.29 38.62
C LYS A 689 45.56 -3.60 38.80
N ARG A 690 45.58 -2.45 39.46
CA ARG A 690 46.80 -1.86 39.99
C ARG A 690 47.45 -2.88 40.94
N PRO A 691 48.74 -3.20 40.80
CA PRO A 691 49.42 -4.04 41.77
C PRO A 691 49.48 -3.29 43.10
N ARG A 692 49.05 -3.94 44.19
CA ARG A 692 49.30 -3.46 45.55
C ARG A 692 50.81 -3.51 45.79
N ARG A 693 51.39 -2.35 46.15
CA ARG A 693 52.64 -2.30 46.91
C ARG A 693 52.34 -2.55 48.37
#